data_AF-A0A9P7CV83-F1
#
_entry.id   AF-A0A9P7CV83-F1
#
_cell.length_a   1.000
_cell.length_b   1.000
_cell.length_c   1.000
_cell.angle_alpha   90.00
_cell.angle_beta   90.00
_cell.angle_gamma   90.00
#
_symmetry.space_group_name_H-M   'P 1'
#
loop_
_entity.id
_entity.type
_entity.pdbx_description
1 polymer ?
#
loop_
_entity_poly.entity_id
_entity_poly.type
_entity_poly.pdbx_seq_one_letter_code
_entity_poly.pdbx_strand_id
1 'polypeptide(L)'
;MDSTQPTHLSLTVIYHSLKDPNSPNASQCRVNLASASVKVMDHTLRKWHHYAKGDHKKWSITRLIRCLDYMLTNGIKPSQHREAILTLDSFQSCLKWILHRLPEQDKDPVQLHSQVKFLSNLLEATDREPVVKLFRDFEGIEHLLSLACSDNSTSAIRFYCIRGLTAIQQFTETLLALHAPERLTSLLNRLISSEETEQAVMISRLLDQITIPKNNDYYYADKDDSWRELVYLWITLGDRYRDCVVHKRDALFKSQASLVYSLTNIIYKSASASSQARMELTEPSIQHKWFNLLVFLSQRWCHQRIFIEPDSSTMLPQEERTMLKLLNITLIVVNVLPQRQWYTIIVKNTVNLLTCFFMAFLCQGVLAERDVFLQWLDYQLCIEVDERGSAVDLETLDKHQRLLVFLLDIYIQYIQLFPNEGRRNLAPSLSGIITWCLKSFLLLLQSHGRLEESPLLPRLKKLVIFYLHNDKAIEVLASSPKTISQYIWLPTIDLAREGLVMIAGLTEEELSEINVKESTTLYKADRAFVSLELVAKVNARACERLVECNVLDLITFITAGLQWAPSLLTLYARFVRLMATLAGRSAFIRVRLRDESALFSKIKGLLNTAVLYRQQERDTAGPYSNMEGCYKLIKGCLLVITSFQYDEPSMRQWLSSNDGEVSAVSLILPIVFPWMERPHIRIADMQAIYSYLRTDEDLMALASYLLEHASSHPLCVRQVIEHELALPNLCKVTIDLLPRCSESQCIQDEKPDILMDMNDDNDDLKESEEAKSVPGEPSSSEKPLLMSHYALSIQGTSLRILEPRNNIRVPILSNAYTLYFQAVIQRPRLRGDHHKSICIHLYKHRMEDFQKLYRFAQTEDDSALKLHEMTAVAIGYAAIGASSAAEWNASLGLTGDDDNTNDELSRHAFGALCQMLVYNLEYEHDQENTNRLDTVITPLRRNAAAQVLEILALEFASLWSAQTVMAKDQGSFVFQPMNCIEEDMVMFVTDDGQKVIGNRALLRSVSPIFSALLSKDYVESEMSLIPLHDVTFHSLQGLIEIIHRMNAGEVDILDVNYPWANVVAMLKISDRFGCMVVKGICENWVATKVKEMELKVEEERKQCLEGLLGLYRECRDPIERDGGITSNTWPFSTVLKESLKTVTQYLTETCQTKEFIEMVQGKNMDELESFCNGIAILLRKAE
;
A
#
# COMPACT_ATOMS: atom_id res chain seq x y z
N MET A 1 11.38 105.86 -16.91
CA MET A 1 10.33 106.83 -17.27
C MET A 1 9.90 106.40 -18.66
N ASP A 2 8.73 105.80 -18.87
CA ASP A 2 7.43 106.43 -18.64
C ASP A 2 6.38 105.56 -17.96
N SER A 3 5.60 106.26 -17.16
CA SER A 3 4.46 105.86 -16.35
C SER A 3 3.15 106.11 -17.08
N THR A 4 2.40 105.05 -17.39
CA THR A 4 0.94 105.05 -17.68
C THR A 4 0.48 103.58 -17.62
N GLN A 5 -0.45 103.05 -16.83
CA GLN A 5 -1.35 103.46 -15.75
C GLN A 5 -1.59 102.16 -14.92
N PRO A 6 -1.90 102.21 -13.62
CA PRO A 6 -2.39 101.04 -12.90
C PRO A 6 -3.77 100.67 -13.46
N THR A 7 -3.91 99.50 -14.09
CA THR A 7 -5.23 98.93 -14.40
C THR A 7 -5.96 98.70 -13.07
N HIS A 8 -6.80 99.66 -12.67
CA HIS A 8 -7.56 99.61 -11.43
C HIS A 8 -8.62 98.51 -11.52
N LEU A 9 -8.30 97.33 -11.00
CA LEU A 9 -9.30 96.32 -10.66
C LEU A 9 -10.08 96.80 -9.44
N SER A 10 -11.34 97.19 -9.64
CA SER A 10 -12.26 97.49 -8.55
C SER A 10 -13.21 96.33 -8.31
N LEU A 11 -13.57 96.09 -7.05
CA LEU A 11 -14.56 95.07 -6.70
C LEU A 11 -15.92 95.33 -7.38
N THR A 12 -16.28 96.60 -7.66
CA THR A 12 -17.50 96.94 -8.40
C THR A 12 -17.47 96.44 -9.84
N VAL A 13 -16.34 96.60 -10.55
CA VAL A 13 -16.18 96.11 -11.92
C VAL A 13 -16.23 94.58 -11.96
N ILE A 14 -15.59 93.91 -10.98
CA ILE A 14 -15.63 92.45 -10.84
C ILE A 14 -17.08 91.97 -10.59
N TYR A 15 -17.82 92.64 -9.70
CA TYR A 15 -19.20 92.29 -9.39
C TYR A 15 -20.17 92.50 -10.57
N HIS A 16 -20.03 93.58 -11.33
CA HIS A 16 -20.83 93.82 -12.53
C HIS A 16 -20.49 92.81 -13.64
N SER A 17 -19.22 92.43 -13.78
CA SER A 17 -18.77 91.39 -14.72
C SER A 17 -19.31 90.00 -14.37
N LEU A 18 -19.59 89.74 -13.09
CA LEU A 18 -20.24 88.50 -12.64
C LEU A 18 -21.75 88.48 -12.93
N LYS A 19 -22.42 89.65 -12.94
CA LYS A 19 -23.86 89.74 -13.24
C LYS A 19 -24.16 89.58 -14.74
N ASP A 20 -23.27 90.05 -15.60
CA ASP A 20 -23.41 89.97 -17.05
C ASP A 20 -22.15 89.36 -17.71
N PRO A 21 -21.99 88.02 -17.66
CA PRO A 21 -20.76 87.33 -18.04
C PRO A 21 -20.44 87.35 -19.54
N ASN A 22 -21.41 87.75 -20.37
CA ASN A 22 -21.30 87.86 -21.83
C ASN A 22 -21.04 89.30 -22.30
N SER A 23 -21.04 90.28 -21.39
CA SER A 23 -20.72 91.66 -21.74
C SER A 23 -19.26 91.83 -22.17
N PRO A 24 -18.95 92.77 -23.09
CA PRO A 24 -17.57 93.08 -23.48
C PRO A 24 -16.73 93.50 -22.26
N ASN A 25 -17.35 94.19 -21.28
CA ASN A 25 -16.72 94.57 -20.02
C ASN A 25 -16.33 93.35 -19.16
N ALA A 26 -17.13 92.28 -19.15
CA ALA A 26 -16.78 91.04 -18.45
C ALA A 26 -15.62 90.30 -19.16
N SER A 27 -15.59 90.30 -20.50
CA SER A 27 -14.46 89.73 -21.25
C SER A 27 -13.15 90.48 -20.98
N GLN A 28 -13.20 91.81 -20.97
CA GLN A 28 -12.06 92.67 -20.64
C GLN A 28 -11.62 92.49 -19.18
N CYS A 29 -12.59 92.35 -18.25
CA CYS A 29 -12.31 92.09 -16.84
C CYS A 29 -11.61 90.74 -16.64
N ARG A 30 -12.02 89.67 -17.36
CA ARG A 30 -11.32 88.37 -17.33
C ARG A 30 -9.88 88.47 -17.82
N VAL A 31 -9.65 89.15 -18.94
CA VAL A 31 -8.29 89.37 -19.47
C VAL A 31 -7.44 90.17 -18.49
N ASN A 32 -7.98 91.26 -17.95
CA ASN A 32 -7.30 92.10 -16.98
C ASN A 32 -7.01 91.38 -15.64
N LEU A 33 -7.90 90.47 -15.21
CA LEU A 33 -7.69 89.62 -14.03
C LEU A 33 -6.60 88.57 -14.27
N ALA A 34 -6.56 87.97 -15.46
CA ALA A 34 -5.55 86.97 -15.83
C ALA A 34 -4.14 87.58 -16.02
N SER A 35 -4.05 88.83 -16.49
CA SER A 35 -2.79 89.56 -16.69
C SER A 35 -2.40 90.46 -15.50
N ALA A 36 -3.13 90.43 -14.38
CA ALA A 36 -2.87 91.29 -13.23
C ALA A 36 -1.57 90.90 -12.51
N SER A 37 -0.75 91.91 -12.16
CA SER A 37 0.44 91.69 -11.34
C SER A 37 0.09 91.33 -9.88
N VAL A 38 1.01 90.66 -9.18
CA VAL A 38 0.84 90.26 -7.77
C VAL A 38 0.49 91.45 -6.87
N LYS A 39 1.07 92.64 -7.13
CA LYS A 39 0.77 93.88 -6.39
C LYS A 39 -0.67 94.37 -6.56
N VAL A 40 -1.21 94.26 -7.77
CA VAL A 40 -2.61 94.66 -8.06
C VAL A 40 -3.60 93.68 -7.43
N MET A 41 -3.23 92.40 -7.38
CA MET A 41 -4.05 91.39 -6.71
C MET A 41 -4.03 91.56 -5.19
N ASP A 42 -2.86 91.81 -4.59
CA ASP A 42 -2.70 92.11 -3.15
C ASP A 42 -3.55 93.32 -2.72
N HIS A 43 -3.51 94.41 -3.50
CA HIS A 43 -4.32 95.60 -3.22
C HIS A 43 -5.83 95.32 -3.26
N THR A 44 -6.28 94.55 -4.26
CA THR A 44 -7.70 94.19 -4.42
C THR A 44 -8.18 93.28 -3.27
N LEU A 45 -7.33 92.34 -2.83
CA LEU A 45 -7.62 91.45 -1.70
C LEU A 45 -7.63 92.21 -0.36
N ARG A 46 -6.72 93.16 -0.13
CA ARG A 46 -6.78 94.03 1.07
C ARG A 46 -8.06 94.86 1.12
N LYS A 47 -8.51 95.38 -0.03
CA LYS A 47 -9.81 96.09 -0.13
C LYS A 47 -10.98 95.17 0.14
N TRP A 48 -10.95 93.95 -0.39
CA TRP A 48 -11.96 92.93 -0.10
C TRP A 48 -12.05 92.67 1.42
N HIS A 49 -10.90 92.44 2.06
CA HIS A 49 -10.83 92.15 3.50
C HIS A 49 -11.32 93.32 4.36
N HIS A 50 -10.99 94.55 3.94
CA HIS A 50 -11.50 95.76 4.60
C HIS A 50 -13.03 95.84 4.54
N TYR A 51 -13.63 95.60 3.37
CA TYR A 51 -15.08 95.59 3.22
C TYR A 51 -15.76 94.40 3.93
N ALA A 52 -15.06 93.27 4.08
CA ALA A 52 -15.56 92.12 4.82
C ALA A 52 -15.58 92.36 6.35
N LYS A 53 -14.65 93.16 6.89
CA LYS A 53 -14.61 93.54 8.32
C LYS A 53 -15.54 94.71 8.68
N GLY A 54 -15.80 95.63 7.75
CA GLY A 54 -16.68 96.78 7.97
C GLY A 54 -18.15 96.47 7.69
N ASP A 55 -19.06 97.07 8.46
CA ASP A 55 -20.51 96.86 8.32
C ASP A 55 -21.10 97.71 7.17
N HIS A 56 -20.74 97.37 5.92
CA HIS A 56 -21.07 98.15 4.74
C HIS A 56 -22.36 97.67 4.05
N LYS A 57 -23.44 98.46 4.14
CA LYS A 57 -24.74 98.18 3.47
C LYS A 57 -24.66 97.88 1.96
N LYS A 58 -23.62 98.36 1.26
CA LYS A 58 -23.45 98.19 -0.21
C LYS A 58 -22.86 96.82 -0.59
N TRP A 59 -22.05 96.23 0.27
CA TRP A 59 -21.28 95.01 0.03
C TRP A 59 -21.76 93.90 0.98
N SER A 60 -22.79 93.15 0.58
CA SER A 60 -23.18 91.96 1.35
C SER A 60 -22.12 90.86 1.23
N ILE A 61 -22.03 90.02 2.27
CA ILE A 61 -21.03 88.94 2.36
C ILE A 61 -21.11 88.00 1.14
N THR A 62 -22.32 87.62 0.72
CA THR A 62 -22.55 86.81 -0.49
C THR A 62 -22.00 87.46 -1.77
N ARG A 63 -22.10 88.80 -1.91
CA ARG A 63 -21.55 89.53 -3.06
C ARG A 63 -20.03 89.54 -3.04
N LEU A 64 -19.44 89.75 -1.86
CA LEU A 64 -17.99 89.72 -1.67
C LEU A 64 -17.41 88.35 -1.99
N ILE A 65 -18.01 87.26 -1.48
CA ILE A 65 -17.54 85.90 -1.75
C ILE A 65 -17.67 85.55 -3.25
N ARG A 66 -18.77 85.93 -3.91
CA ARG A 66 -18.92 85.74 -5.36
C ARG A 66 -17.84 86.48 -6.16
N CYS A 67 -17.44 87.69 -5.73
CA CYS A 67 -16.31 88.39 -6.35
C CYS A 67 -15.00 87.64 -6.14
N LEU A 68 -14.79 87.07 -4.94
CA LEU A 68 -13.60 86.28 -4.62
C LEU A 68 -13.52 84.97 -5.43
N ASP A 69 -14.65 84.28 -5.60
CA ASP A 69 -14.78 83.08 -6.45
C ASP A 69 -14.54 83.39 -7.94
N TYR A 70 -15.00 84.55 -8.40
CA TYR A 70 -14.73 85.04 -9.74
C TYR A 70 -13.24 85.38 -9.96
N MET A 71 -12.62 86.03 -8.98
CA MET A 71 -11.17 86.30 -8.97
C MET A 71 -10.37 85.00 -8.95
N LEU A 72 -10.81 84.01 -8.16
CA LEU A 72 -10.19 82.69 -8.11
C LEU A 72 -10.27 82.00 -9.48
N THR A 73 -11.45 81.98 -10.10
CA THR A 73 -11.71 81.24 -11.34
C THR A 73 -11.06 81.87 -12.57
N ASN A 74 -11.12 83.21 -12.70
CA ASN A 74 -10.70 83.90 -13.92
C ASN A 74 -9.37 84.67 -13.79
N GLY A 75 -8.88 84.86 -12.56
CA GLY A 75 -7.60 85.53 -12.29
C GLY A 75 -6.55 84.58 -11.74
N ILE A 76 -6.81 84.00 -10.56
CA ILE A 76 -5.82 83.20 -9.83
C ILE A 76 -5.55 81.86 -10.52
N LYS A 77 -6.58 81.11 -10.91
CA LYS A 77 -6.45 79.81 -11.62
C LYS A 77 -5.61 79.89 -12.91
N PRO A 78 -5.86 80.83 -13.84
CA PRO A 78 -5.11 80.93 -15.10
C PRO A 78 -3.80 81.73 -15.01
N SER A 79 -3.49 82.41 -13.90
CA SER A 79 -2.30 83.26 -13.80
C SER A 79 -0.98 82.47 -13.70
N GLN A 80 0.07 82.97 -14.36
CA GLN A 80 1.44 82.48 -14.20
C GLN A 80 2.03 82.76 -12.80
N HIS A 81 1.44 83.69 -12.05
CA HIS A 81 1.84 84.07 -10.69
C HIS A 81 0.93 83.49 -9.60
N ARG A 82 0.13 82.46 -9.92
CA ARG A 82 -0.82 81.81 -9.00
C ARG A 82 -0.19 81.47 -7.65
N GLU A 83 1.04 80.99 -7.65
CA GLU A 83 1.76 80.58 -6.45
C GLU A 83 2.04 81.75 -5.52
N ALA A 84 2.60 82.84 -6.07
CA ALA A 84 2.91 84.04 -5.30
C ALA A 84 1.64 84.70 -4.73
N ILE A 85 0.52 84.63 -5.45
CA ILE A 85 -0.77 85.20 -5.02
C ILE A 85 -1.38 84.41 -3.85
N LEU A 86 -1.33 83.07 -3.90
CA LEU A 86 -1.86 82.21 -2.83
C LEU A 86 -1.05 82.32 -1.53
N THR A 87 0.22 82.73 -1.61
CA THR A 87 1.09 82.98 -0.43
C THR A 87 0.93 84.38 0.18
N LEU A 88 0.18 85.29 -0.45
CA LEU A 88 0.02 86.65 0.07
C LEU A 88 -0.71 86.67 1.43
N ASP A 89 -0.22 87.49 2.37
CA ASP A 89 -0.88 87.73 3.65
C ASP A 89 -2.31 88.26 3.50
N SER A 90 -2.57 89.03 2.43
CA SER A 90 -3.91 89.54 2.12
C SER A 90 -4.87 88.43 1.72
N PHE A 91 -4.41 87.46 0.91
CA PHE A 91 -5.20 86.29 0.53
C PHE A 91 -5.48 85.38 1.73
N GLN A 92 -4.44 85.09 2.51
CA GLN A 92 -4.56 84.30 3.74
C GLN A 92 -5.50 84.97 4.75
N SER A 93 -5.49 86.29 4.87
CA SER A 93 -6.41 87.03 5.74
C SER A 93 -7.87 86.93 5.27
N CYS A 94 -8.11 86.98 3.96
CA CYS A 94 -9.45 86.75 3.39
C CYS A 94 -9.93 85.32 3.66
N LEU A 95 -9.06 84.34 3.48
CA LEU A 95 -9.37 82.92 3.73
C LEU A 95 -9.63 82.63 5.22
N LYS A 96 -8.78 83.14 6.13
CA LYS A 96 -8.98 83.06 7.58
C LYS A 96 -10.34 83.62 8.00
N TRP A 97 -10.73 84.75 7.42
CA TRP A 97 -12.03 85.36 7.70
C TRP A 97 -13.22 84.49 7.25
N ILE A 98 -13.09 83.80 6.10
CA ILE A 98 -14.13 82.87 5.61
C ILE A 98 -14.18 81.61 6.49
N LEU A 99 -13.03 81.01 6.82
CA LEU A 99 -12.94 79.80 7.63
C LEU A 99 -13.47 80.01 9.06
N HIS A 100 -13.13 81.13 9.71
CA HIS A 100 -13.63 81.47 11.05
C HIS A 100 -15.16 81.62 11.11
N ARG A 101 -15.82 81.95 9.99
CA ARG A 101 -17.28 82.13 9.92
C ARG A 101 -18.03 80.91 9.39
N LEU A 102 -17.32 79.83 9.07
CA LEU A 102 -17.92 78.57 8.62
C LEU A 102 -18.77 77.85 9.70
N PRO A 103 -18.40 77.84 11.00
CA PRO A 103 -19.18 77.16 12.04
C PRO A 103 -20.45 77.89 12.53
N GLU A 104 -20.73 79.11 12.04
CA GLU A 104 -21.92 79.87 12.44
C GLU A 104 -23.19 79.29 11.76
N GLN A 105 -23.86 78.34 12.42
CA GLN A 105 -24.96 77.53 11.85
C GLN A 105 -26.29 78.28 11.59
N ASP A 106 -26.47 79.49 12.10
CA ASP A 106 -27.75 80.24 12.06
C ASP A 106 -27.89 81.27 10.91
N LYS A 107 -27.20 81.08 9.77
CA LYS A 107 -27.18 82.07 8.67
C LYS A 107 -27.84 81.59 7.37
N ASP A 108 -28.28 82.57 6.58
CA ASP A 108 -28.95 82.43 5.27
C ASP A 108 -28.30 81.33 4.40
N PRO A 109 -29.05 80.29 3.97
CA PRO A 109 -28.51 79.16 3.20
C PRO A 109 -27.84 79.59 1.88
N VAL A 110 -28.21 80.75 1.33
CA VAL A 110 -27.59 81.32 0.11
C VAL A 110 -26.17 81.79 0.39
N GLN A 111 -25.91 82.34 1.58
CA GLN A 111 -24.58 82.76 2.00
C GLN A 111 -23.68 81.55 2.21
N LEU A 112 -24.15 80.55 2.97
CA LEU A 112 -23.40 79.32 3.25
C LEU A 112 -23.05 78.57 1.96
N HIS A 113 -24.01 78.45 1.02
CA HIS A 113 -23.76 77.87 -0.30
C HIS A 113 -22.62 78.59 -1.05
N SER A 114 -22.60 79.93 -1.03
CA SER A 114 -21.54 80.69 -1.71
C SER A 114 -20.16 80.52 -1.06
N GLN A 115 -20.11 80.38 0.27
CA GLN A 115 -18.88 80.11 1.03
C GLN A 115 -18.33 78.72 0.69
N VAL A 116 -19.15 77.68 0.83
CA VAL A 116 -18.75 76.29 0.56
C VAL A 116 -18.36 76.10 -0.90
N LYS A 117 -19.08 76.72 -1.85
CA LYS A 117 -18.72 76.68 -3.28
C LYS A 117 -17.34 77.29 -3.53
N PHE A 118 -17.05 78.46 -2.95
CA PHE A 118 -15.74 79.09 -3.06
C PHE A 118 -14.65 78.20 -2.45
N LEU A 119 -14.87 77.65 -1.26
CA LEU A 119 -13.90 76.77 -0.59
C LEU A 119 -13.64 75.49 -1.40
N SER A 120 -14.68 74.85 -1.93
CA SER A 120 -14.55 73.69 -2.83
C SER A 120 -13.75 74.03 -4.09
N ASN A 121 -14.08 75.15 -4.76
CA ASN A 121 -13.35 75.62 -5.94
C ASN A 121 -11.89 75.98 -5.64
N LEU A 122 -11.59 76.44 -4.42
CA LEU A 122 -10.25 76.76 -3.94
C LEU A 122 -9.45 75.49 -3.67
N LEU A 123 -10.05 74.50 -3.00
CA LEU A 123 -9.41 73.22 -2.72
C LEU A 123 -9.07 72.49 -4.03
N GLU A 124 -9.95 72.50 -5.03
CA GLU A 124 -9.62 71.99 -6.38
C GLU A 124 -8.53 72.78 -7.10
N ALA A 125 -8.28 74.02 -6.67
CA ALA A 125 -7.29 74.89 -7.28
C ALA A 125 -5.91 74.76 -6.64
N THR A 126 -5.71 74.11 -5.49
CA THR A 126 -4.40 74.21 -4.83
C THR A 126 -4.08 73.02 -3.93
N ASP A 127 -2.88 72.47 -4.11
CA ASP A 127 -2.29 71.44 -3.23
C ASP A 127 -1.22 72.04 -2.28
N ARG A 128 -1.22 73.37 -2.10
CA ARG A 128 -0.12 74.08 -1.43
C ARG A 128 -0.28 74.15 0.09
N GLU A 129 0.83 73.86 0.77
CA GLU A 129 0.95 73.80 2.24
C GLU A 129 0.43 75.04 3.01
N PRO A 130 0.59 76.30 2.55
CA PRO A 130 0.06 77.46 3.29
C PRO A 130 -1.46 77.50 3.37
N VAL A 131 -2.15 77.11 2.28
CA VAL A 131 -3.62 77.04 2.25
C VAL A 131 -4.08 75.81 3.03
N VAL A 132 -3.42 74.67 2.83
CA VAL A 132 -3.71 73.41 3.54
C VAL A 132 -3.52 73.56 5.05
N LYS A 133 -2.47 74.26 5.49
CA LYS A 133 -2.21 74.59 6.89
C LYS A 133 -3.32 75.44 7.49
N LEU A 134 -3.83 76.45 6.76
CA LEU A 134 -4.96 77.25 7.23
C LEU A 134 -6.25 76.44 7.39
N PHE A 135 -6.50 75.47 6.50
CA PHE A 135 -7.64 74.55 6.67
C PHE A 135 -7.48 73.61 7.87
N ARG A 136 -6.24 73.24 8.24
CA ARG A 136 -5.95 72.47 9.47
C ARG A 136 -6.07 73.34 10.73
N ASP A 137 -5.45 74.52 10.74
CA ASP A 137 -5.39 75.43 11.89
C ASP A 137 -6.79 75.96 12.31
N PHE A 138 -7.75 75.99 11.39
CA PHE A 138 -9.11 76.49 11.62
C PHE A 138 -10.20 75.40 11.51
N GLU A 139 -9.84 74.11 11.65
CA GLU A 139 -10.80 72.99 11.63
C GLU A 139 -11.72 72.97 10.39
N GLY A 140 -11.27 73.58 9.27
CA GLY A 140 -12.10 73.81 8.10
C GLY A 140 -12.61 72.51 7.45
N ILE A 141 -11.82 71.43 7.56
CA ILE A 141 -12.20 70.09 7.08
C ILE A 141 -13.27 69.45 7.97
N GLU A 142 -13.20 69.63 9.29
CA GLU A 142 -14.21 69.14 10.23
C GLU A 142 -15.56 69.85 10.01
N HIS A 143 -15.53 71.15 9.77
CA HIS A 143 -16.71 71.93 9.42
C HIS A 143 -17.31 71.52 8.07
N LEU A 144 -16.48 71.25 7.05
CA LEU A 144 -16.99 70.74 5.76
C LEU A 144 -17.60 69.33 5.89
N LEU A 145 -17.00 68.46 6.70
CA LEU A 145 -17.51 67.12 6.98
C LEU A 145 -18.81 67.14 7.78
N SER A 146 -18.89 67.94 8.84
CA SER A 146 -20.12 68.10 9.64
C SER A 146 -21.26 68.70 8.82
N LEU A 147 -21.00 69.72 7.99
CA LEU A 147 -21.99 70.28 7.07
C LEU A 147 -22.46 69.26 6.03
N ALA A 148 -21.55 68.44 5.47
CA ALA A 148 -21.94 67.36 4.55
C ALA A 148 -22.85 66.31 5.20
N CYS A 149 -22.58 65.96 6.46
CA CYS A 149 -23.30 64.91 7.19
C CYS A 149 -24.57 65.38 7.92
N SER A 150 -24.77 66.70 8.07
CA SER A 150 -25.90 67.30 8.78
C SER A 150 -27.26 67.16 8.06
N ASP A 151 -28.32 66.93 8.84
CA ASP A 151 -29.69 66.72 8.35
C ASP A 151 -30.33 67.99 7.77
N ASN A 152 -29.88 69.16 8.24
CA ASN A 152 -30.40 70.47 7.83
C ASN A 152 -29.72 71.04 6.57
N SER A 153 -28.77 70.31 5.97
CA SER A 153 -28.03 70.76 4.78
C SER A 153 -28.84 70.58 3.48
N THR A 154 -28.87 71.60 2.64
CA THR A 154 -29.46 71.47 1.29
C THR A 154 -28.58 70.59 0.39
N SER A 155 -29.19 69.88 -0.56
CA SER A 155 -28.49 68.99 -1.51
C SER A 155 -27.34 69.71 -2.25
N ALA A 156 -27.50 71.00 -2.57
CA ALA A 156 -26.45 71.81 -3.19
C ALA A 156 -25.26 72.11 -2.25
N ILE A 157 -25.50 72.36 -0.96
CA ILE A 157 -24.44 72.56 0.04
C ILE A 157 -23.66 71.26 0.24
N ARG A 158 -24.39 70.15 0.41
CA ARG A 158 -23.82 68.80 0.55
C ARG A 158 -22.93 68.43 -0.64
N PHE A 159 -23.40 68.68 -1.87
CA PHE A 159 -22.62 68.47 -3.09
C PHE A 159 -21.27 69.21 -3.07
N TYR A 160 -21.25 70.52 -2.78
CA TYR A 160 -19.99 71.28 -2.76
C TYR A 160 -19.10 70.91 -1.57
N CYS A 161 -19.65 70.52 -0.42
CA CYS A 161 -18.86 69.97 0.68
C CYS A 161 -18.15 68.68 0.26
N ILE A 162 -18.87 67.69 -0.27
CA ILE A 162 -18.29 66.41 -0.72
C ILE A 162 -17.27 66.65 -1.85
N ARG A 163 -17.58 67.54 -2.78
CA ARG A 163 -16.68 67.93 -3.87
C ARG A 163 -15.39 68.60 -3.36
N GLY A 164 -15.49 69.46 -2.35
CA GLY A 164 -14.31 70.05 -1.70
C GLY A 164 -13.47 69.01 -0.96
N LEU A 165 -14.11 68.08 -0.25
CA LEU A 165 -13.45 67.00 0.49
C LEU A 165 -12.74 65.99 -0.43
N THR A 166 -13.24 65.78 -1.65
CA THR A 166 -12.62 64.90 -2.66
C THR A 166 -11.46 65.54 -3.43
N ALA A 167 -11.25 66.85 -3.28
CA ALA A 167 -10.32 67.60 -4.12
C ALA A 167 -8.84 67.46 -3.70
N ILE A 168 -8.54 67.18 -2.42
CA ILE A 168 -7.16 67.20 -1.90
C ILE A 168 -6.83 65.94 -1.09
N GLN A 169 -5.83 65.18 -1.57
CA GLN A 169 -5.34 63.95 -0.92
C GLN A 169 -4.61 64.20 0.43
N GLN A 170 -4.10 65.41 0.66
CA GLN A 170 -3.31 65.76 1.85
C GLN A 170 -4.13 65.85 3.16
N PHE A 171 -5.46 65.77 3.09
CA PHE A 171 -6.35 65.76 4.25
C PHE A 171 -6.79 64.37 4.70
N THR A 172 -6.29 63.31 4.06
CA THR A 172 -6.65 61.93 4.39
C THR A 172 -6.42 61.61 5.87
N GLU A 173 -5.29 62.01 6.45
CA GLU A 173 -4.98 61.81 7.88
C GLU A 173 -5.94 62.58 8.81
N THR A 174 -6.28 63.81 8.44
CA THR A 174 -7.25 64.64 9.18
C THR A 174 -8.66 64.04 9.12
N LEU A 175 -9.06 63.48 7.98
CA LEU A 175 -10.35 62.82 7.80
C LEU A 175 -10.44 61.50 8.58
N LEU A 176 -9.35 60.73 8.65
CA LEU A 176 -9.28 59.51 9.47
C LEU A 176 -9.37 59.82 10.96
N ALA A 177 -8.68 60.87 11.43
CA ALA A 177 -8.75 61.33 12.83
C ALA A 177 -10.16 61.79 13.25
N LEU A 178 -10.98 62.24 12.29
CA LEU A 178 -12.35 62.71 12.50
C LEU A 178 -13.43 61.62 12.34
N HIS A 179 -13.05 60.35 12.22
CA HIS A 179 -13.97 59.23 11.93
C HIS A 179 -14.85 59.48 10.68
N ALA A 180 -14.31 60.17 9.66
CA ALA A 180 -15.03 60.46 8.43
C ALA A 180 -15.60 59.20 7.73
N PRO A 181 -14.90 58.03 7.69
CA PRO A 181 -15.45 56.85 7.02
C PRO A 181 -16.78 56.36 7.60
N GLU A 182 -16.97 56.39 8.92
CA GLU A 182 -18.24 56.01 9.59
C GLU A 182 -19.37 57.00 9.26
N ARG A 183 -19.07 58.30 9.36
CA ARG A 183 -20.02 59.38 9.06
C ARG A 183 -20.42 59.41 7.57
N LEU A 184 -19.50 59.03 6.68
CA LEU A 184 -19.73 58.96 5.25
C LEU A 184 -20.46 57.67 4.84
N THR A 185 -20.20 56.52 5.48
CA THR A 185 -20.96 55.27 5.25
C THR A 185 -22.44 55.45 5.62
N SER A 186 -22.73 56.04 6.78
CA SER A 186 -24.12 56.33 7.20
C SER A 186 -24.81 57.36 6.30
N LEU A 187 -24.09 58.40 5.84
CA LEU A 187 -24.61 59.34 4.84
C LEU A 187 -24.89 58.63 3.50
N LEU A 188 -24.01 57.73 3.07
CA LEU A 188 -24.17 56.95 1.85
C LEU A 188 -25.44 56.08 1.91
N ASN A 189 -25.71 55.43 3.04
CA ASN A 189 -26.94 54.65 3.27
C ASN A 189 -28.22 55.48 3.04
N ARG A 190 -28.24 56.70 3.59
CA ARG A 190 -29.36 57.63 3.44
C ARG A 190 -29.55 58.08 1.99
N LEU A 191 -28.46 58.41 1.31
CA LEU A 191 -28.49 58.87 -0.09
C LEU A 191 -28.90 57.78 -1.08
N ILE A 192 -28.50 56.53 -0.81
CA ILE A 192 -28.95 55.36 -1.57
C ILE A 192 -30.46 55.14 -1.38
N SER A 193 -30.99 55.46 -0.21
CA SER A 193 -32.42 55.36 0.09
C SER A 193 -33.23 56.51 -0.54
N SER A 194 -32.61 57.67 -0.76
CA SER A 194 -33.24 58.85 -1.39
C SER A 194 -32.97 58.99 -2.91
N GLU A 195 -32.39 57.97 -3.55
CA GLU A 195 -32.05 57.92 -4.98
C GLU A 195 -31.12 59.04 -5.51
N GLU A 196 -30.38 59.74 -4.63
CA GLU A 196 -29.41 60.80 -5.00
C GLU A 196 -28.06 60.20 -5.47
N THR A 197 -28.09 59.45 -6.58
CA THR A 197 -26.98 58.56 -7.00
C THR A 197 -25.67 59.28 -7.33
N GLU A 198 -25.68 60.53 -7.80
CA GLU A 198 -24.46 61.28 -8.11
C GLU A 198 -23.63 61.62 -6.86
N GLN A 199 -24.29 62.05 -5.78
CA GLN A 199 -23.64 62.34 -4.51
C GLN A 199 -23.13 61.07 -3.84
N ALA A 200 -23.92 59.98 -3.94
CA ALA A 200 -23.51 58.66 -3.47
C ALA A 200 -22.24 58.16 -4.20
N VAL A 201 -22.14 58.38 -5.52
CA VAL A 201 -20.91 58.06 -6.28
C VAL A 201 -19.74 58.92 -5.82
N MET A 202 -19.92 60.23 -5.59
CA MET A 202 -18.85 61.09 -5.07
C MET A 202 -18.37 60.66 -3.69
N ILE A 203 -19.28 60.28 -2.79
CA ILE A 203 -18.92 59.72 -1.47
C ILE A 203 -18.19 58.40 -1.61
N SER A 204 -18.64 57.51 -2.51
CA SER A 204 -17.93 56.25 -2.75
C SER A 204 -16.49 56.46 -3.24
N ARG A 205 -16.25 57.49 -4.07
CA ARG A 205 -14.90 57.88 -4.51
C ARG A 205 -14.09 58.49 -3.37
N LEU A 206 -14.72 59.32 -2.54
CA LEU A 206 -14.09 59.88 -1.34
C LEU A 206 -13.66 58.77 -0.37
N LEU A 207 -14.54 57.79 -0.11
CA LEU A 207 -14.23 56.62 0.70
C LEU A 207 -13.10 55.79 0.08
N ASP A 208 -13.08 55.59 -1.24
CA ASP A 208 -12.00 54.89 -1.95
C ASP A 208 -10.65 55.63 -1.88
N GLN A 209 -10.67 56.96 -1.75
CA GLN A 209 -9.49 57.81 -1.55
C GLN A 209 -9.00 57.81 -0.09
N ILE A 210 -9.93 57.88 0.88
CA ILE A 210 -9.59 57.89 2.31
C ILE A 210 -9.01 56.54 2.75
N THR A 211 -9.43 55.45 2.11
CA THR A 211 -8.97 54.08 2.38
C THR A 211 -7.61 53.73 1.74
N ILE A 212 -6.85 54.71 1.23
CA ILE A 212 -5.51 54.50 0.64
C ILE A 212 -4.44 54.39 1.75
N PRO A 213 -3.49 53.43 1.67
CA PRO A 213 -2.53 53.13 2.73
C PRO A 213 -1.40 54.16 2.81
N LYS A 214 -0.99 54.52 4.04
CA LYS A 214 0.39 54.96 4.32
C LYS A 214 1.21 53.96 5.13
N ASN A 215 0.58 53.12 5.95
CA ASN A 215 1.25 52.17 6.85
C ASN A 215 0.64 50.75 6.85
N ASN A 216 0.08 50.27 5.74
CA ASN A 216 -0.60 48.95 5.63
C ASN A 216 -1.83 48.71 6.52
N ASP A 217 -2.16 49.61 7.45
CA ASP A 217 -3.40 49.54 8.24
C ASP A 217 -4.56 50.23 7.50
N TYR A 218 -5.52 49.44 7.02
CA TYR A 218 -6.73 49.95 6.38
C TYR A 218 -7.77 50.30 7.47
N TYR A 219 -8.41 51.47 7.40
CA TYR A 219 -9.33 51.94 8.47
C TYR A 219 -10.45 50.94 8.85
N TYR A 220 -11.05 50.28 7.86
CA TYR A 220 -12.11 49.29 8.10
C TYR A 220 -11.59 47.91 8.56
N ALA A 221 -10.27 47.72 8.68
CA ALA A 221 -9.66 46.45 9.10
C ALA A 221 -9.85 46.13 10.59
N ASP A 222 -9.95 47.16 11.44
CA ASP A 222 -9.87 47.05 12.91
C ASP A 222 -11.19 47.40 13.65
N LYS A 223 -12.23 47.84 12.94
CA LYS A 223 -13.52 48.28 13.53
C LYS A 223 -14.73 47.53 12.94
N ASP A 224 -15.19 46.49 13.66
CA ASP A 224 -16.24 45.54 13.25
C ASP A 224 -17.56 46.19 12.78
N ASP A 225 -18.10 47.17 13.52
CA ASP A 225 -19.45 47.70 13.22
C ASP A 225 -19.52 48.49 11.90
N SER A 226 -18.49 49.30 11.62
CA SER A 226 -18.44 50.16 10.43
C SER A 226 -18.23 49.36 9.13
N TRP A 227 -17.52 48.23 9.24
CA TRP A 227 -17.27 47.31 8.15
C TRP A 227 -18.54 46.53 7.79
N ARG A 228 -19.29 46.03 8.79
CA ARG A 228 -20.56 45.34 8.57
C ARG A 228 -21.61 46.21 7.90
N GLU A 229 -21.71 47.48 8.30
CA GLU A 229 -22.62 48.43 7.66
C GLU A 229 -22.28 48.62 6.17
N LEU A 230 -20.98 48.75 5.85
CA LEU A 230 -20.51 48.89 4.46
C LEU A 230 -20.79 47.63 3.62
N VAL A 231 -20.56 46.44 4.17
CA VAL A 231 -20.82 45.16 3.50
C VAL A 231 -22.32 44.97 3.26
N TYR A 232 -23.17 45.29 4.24
CA TYR A 232 -24.62 45.22 4.09
C TYR A 232 -25.13 46.18 2.99
N LEU A 233 -24.59 47.39 2.94
CA LEU A 233 -24.89 48.37 1.88
C LEU A 233 -24.51 47.86 0.50
N TRP A 234 -23.30 47.33 0.36
CA TRP A 234 -22.80 46.77 -0.91
C TRP A 234 -23.68 45.64 -1.42
N ILE A 235 -24.07 44.73 -0.54
CA ILE A 235 -24.97 43.61 -0.87
C ILE A 235 -26.33 44.11 -1.32
N THR A 236 -26.94 45.01 -0.54
CA THR A 236 -28.28 45.55 -0.83
C THR A 236 -28.29 46.28 -2.17
N LEU A 237 -27.22 46.99 -2.49
CA LEU A 237 -27.03 47.63 -3.79
C LEU A 237 -26.81 46.64 -4.92
N GLY A 238 -26.07 45.55 -4.67
CA GLY A 238 -25.89 44.47 -5.63
C GLY A 238 -27.21 43.80 -6.02
N ASP A 239 -28.08 43.54 -5.04
CA ASP A 239 -29.42 43.00 -5.28
C ASP A 239 -30.32 44.01 -6.03
N ARG A 240 -30.37 45.27 -5.56
CA ARG A 240 -31.11 46.34 -6.27
C ARG A 240 -30.65 46.52 -7.71
N TYR A 241 -29.34 46.45 -7.94
CA TYR A 241 -28.76 46.55 -9.27
C TYR A 241 -29.24 45.39 -10.15
N ARG A 242 -29.14 44.16 -9.67
CA ARG A 242 -29.63 42.96 -10.39
C ARG A 242 -31.09 43.12 -10.79
N ASP A 243 -31.95 43.54 -9.86
CA ASP A 243 -33.37 43.76 -10.12
C ASP A 243 -33.60 44.85 -11.18
N CYS A 244 -32.83 45.94 -11.14
CA CYS A 244 -32.92 47.02 -12.11
C CYS A 244 -32.54 46.57 -13.54
N VAL A 245 -31.55 45.68 -13.66
CA VAL A 245 -31.13 45.10 -14.95
C VAL A 245 -32.20 44.16 -15.51
N VAL A 246 -32.72 43.26 -14.67
CA VAL A 246 -33.76 42.29 -15.06
C VAL A 246 -35.04 43.01 -15.50
N HIS A 247 -35.41 44.10 -14.83
CA HIS A 247 -36.61 44.88 -15.13
C HIS A 247 -36.40 46.06 -16.12
N LYS A 248 -35.25 46.13 -16.82
CA LYS A 248 -34.93 47.14 -17.87
C LYS A 248 -35.24 48.60 -17.48
N ARG A 249 -34.82 49.06 -16.30
CA ARG A 249 -35.01 50.46 -15.85
C ARG A 249 -33.83 51.35 -16.29
N ASP A 250 -34.01 52.11 -17.37
CA ASP A 250 -32.90 52.77 -18.11
C ASP A 250 -32.24 54.00 -17.43
N ALA A 251 -32.95 54.76 -16.59
CA ALA A 251 -32.47 56.09 -16.16
C ALA A 251 -31.33 56.07 -15.13
N LEU A 252 -31.21 55.02 -14.30
CA LEU A 252 -30.29 54.95 -13.16
C LEU A 252 -29.23 53.83 -13.27
N PHE A 253 -29.29 53.03 -14.33
CA PHE A 253 -28.46 51.83 -14.50
C PHE A 253 -26.94 52.13 -14.50
N LYS A 254 -26.51 53.21 -15.18
CA LYS A 254 -25.09 53.60 -15.26
C LYS A 254 -24.53 54.10 -13.93
N SER A 255 -25.30 54.89 -13.18
CA SER A 255 -24.86 55.42 -11.88
C SER A 255 -24.83 54.32 -10.83
N GLN A 256 -25.79 53.39 -10.83
CA GLN A 256 -25.78 52.21 -9.97
C GLN A 256 -24.61 51.25 -10.27
N ALA A 257 -24.31 50.97 -11.54
CA ALA A 257 -23.14 50.16 -11.91
C ALA A 257 -21.82 50.80 -11.43
N SER A 258 -21.69 52.13 -11.54
CA SER A 258 -20.52 52.84 -11.01
C SER A 258 -20.44 52.78 -9.49
N LEU A 259 -21.57 52.83 -8.79
CA LEU A 259 -21.64 52.76 -7.33
C LEU A 259 -21.25 51.36 -6.82
N VAL A 260 -21.80 50.31 -7.44
CA VAL A 260 -21.47 48.91 -7.16
C VAL A 260 -19.97 48.67 -7.39
N TYR A 261 -19.40 49.18 -8.48
CA TYR A 261 -17.97 49.09 -8.75
C TYR A 261 -17.13 49.76 -7.65
N SER A 262 -17.41 51.02 -7.31
CA SER A 262 -16.65 51.76 -6.29
C SER A 262 -16.67 51.05 -4.94
N LEU A 263 -17.82 50.54 -4.51
CA LEU A 263 -17.95 49.80 -3.25
C LEU A 263 -17.27 48.44 -3.30
N THR A 264 -17.37 47.72 -4.41
CA THR A 264 -16.65 46.45 -4.60
C THR A 264 -15.13 46.67 -4.53
N ASN A 265 -14.63 47.82 -5.03
CA ASN A 265 -13.22 48.16 -4.94
C ASN A 265 -12.77 48.43 -3.49
N ILE A 266 -13.56 49.17 -2.71
CA ILE A 266 -13.28 49.41 -1.29
C ILE A 266 -13.29 48.09 -0.52
N ILE A 267 -14.29 47.24 -0.72
CA ILE A 267 -14.40 45.95 -0.05
C ILE A 267 -13.24 45.04 -0.40
N TYR A 268 -12.86 44.97 -1.69
CA TYR A 268 -11.68 44.23 -2.11
C TYR A 268 -10.40 44.73 -1.43
N LYS A 269 -10.17 46.05 -1.38
CA LYS A 269 -9.00 46.65 -0.72
C LYS A 269 -8.96 46.32 0.78
N SER A 270 -10.07 46.51 1.49
CA SER A 270 -10.17 46.21 2.92
C SER A 270 -9.99 44.71 3.22
N ALA A 271 -10.61 43.83 2.42
CA ALA A 271 -10.45 42.38 2.56
C ALA A 271 -9.04 41.88 2.19
N SER A 272 -8.34 42.57 1.28
CA SER A 272 -6.94 42.24 0.99
C SER A 272 -6.03 42.49 2.19
N ALA A 273 -6.36 43.47 3.04
CA ALA A 273 -5.56 43.88 4.18
C ALA A 273 -5.90 43.15 5.49
N SER A 274 -7.18 42.89 5.76
CA SER A 274 -7.62 42.30 7.04
C SER A 274 -8.09 40.86 6.89
N SER A 275 -7.56 39.97 7.74
CA SER A 275 -8.06 38.58 7.82
C SER A 275 -9.46 38.49 8.41
N GLN A 276 -9.80 39.37 9.35
CA GLN A 276 -11.13 39.45 9.96
C GLN A 276 -12.19 39.87 8.92
N ALA A 277 -11.86 40.85 8.08
CA ALA A 277 -12.73 41.27 6.98
C ALA A 277 -13.01 40.12 5.99
N ARG A 278 -11.98 39.32 5.65
CA ARG A 278 -12.16 38.12 4.81
C ARG A 278 -13.06 37.09 5.49
N MET A 279 -12.89 36.89 6.79
CA MET A 279 -13.72 35.99 7.58
C MET A 279 -15.19 36.41 7.53
N GLU A 280 -15.53 37.68 7.70
CA GLU A 280 -16.93 38.12 7.64
C GLU A 280 -17.55 37.98 6.23
N LEU A 281 -16.76 38.17 5.16
CA LEU A 281 -17.23 37.94 3.78
C LEU A 281 -17.61 36.48 3.48
N THR A 282 -17.13 35.53 4.30
CA THR A 282 -17.48 34.10 4.20
C THR A 282 -18.76 33.73 4.94
N GLU A 283 -19.37 34.62 5.73
CA GLU A 283 -20.61 34.30 6.43
C GLU A 283 -21.74 33.95 5.46
N PRO A 284 -22.57 32.91 5.70
CA PRO A 284 -23.55 32.44 4.72
C PRO A 284 -24.56 33.51 4.28
N SER A 285 -24.93 34.41 5.20
CA SER A 285 -25.84 35.54 4.97
C SER A 285 -25.28 36.57 3.95
N ILE A 286 -23.96 36.72 3.91
CA ILE A 286 -23.21 37.65 3.07
C ILE A 286 -22.74 36.94 1.80
N GLN A 287 -22.13 35.76 1.96
CA GLN A 287 -21.49 34.99 0.91
C GLN A 287 -22.45 34.66 -0.22
N HIS A 288 -23.64 34.16 0.10
CA HIS A 288 -24.61 33.78 -0.92
C HIS A 288 -25.01 34.96 -1.81
N LYS A 289 -25.15 36.16 -1.21
CA LYS A 289 -25.67 37.34 -1.93
C LYS A 289 -24.64 37.94 -2.88
N TRP A 290 -23.39 38.13 -2.43
CA TRP A 290 -22.34 38.63 -3.34
C TRP A 290 -21.91 37.58 -4.36
N PHE A 291 -21.96 36.29 -4.00
CA PHE A 291 -21.70 35.21 -4.95
C PHE A 291 -22.77 35.15 -6.05
N ASN A 292 -24.05 35.37 -5.72
CA ASN A 292 -25.11 35.48 -6.73
C ASN A 292 -24.89 36.67 -7.68
N LEU A 293 -24.35 37.80 -7.19
CA LEU A 293 -23.97 38.92 -8.04
C LEU A 293 -22.82 38.53 -8.98
N LEU A 294 -21.83 37.78 -8.49
CA LEU A 294 -20.76 37.24 -9.32
C LEU A 294 -21.30 36.30 -10.41
N VAL A 295 -22.18 35.35 -10.06
CA VAL A 295 -22.82 34.43 -11.03
C VAL A 295 -23.59 35.21 -12.10
N PHE A 296 -24.37 36.21 -11.69
CA PHE A 296 -25.14 37.06 -12.60
C PHE A 296 -24.25 37.83 -13.60
N LEU A 297 -23.19 38.48 -13.11
CA LEU A 297 -22.25 39.21 -13.97
C LEU A 297 -21.45 38.26 -14.89
N SER A 298 -21.12 37.08 -14.38
CA SER A 298 -20.45 36.01 -15.13
C SER A 298 -21.29 35.50 -16.30
N GLN A 299 -22.58 35.24 -16.05
CA GLN A 299 -23.54 34.86 -17.08
C GLN A 299 -23.65 35.95 -18.16
N ARG A 300 -23.87 37.21 -17.78
CA ARG A 300 -23.93 38.34 -18.72
C ARG A 300 -22.65 38.48 -19.55
N TRP A 301 -21.49 38.30 -18.93
CA TRP A 301 -20.22 38.35 -19.63
C TRP A 301 -20.11 37.25 -20.70
N CYS A 302 -20.50 36.00 -20.37
CA CYS A 302 -20.52 34.90 -21.34
C CYS A 302 -21.48 35.17 -22.51
N HIS A 303 -22.73 35.56 -22.26
CA HIS A 303 -23.69 35.85 -23.35
C HIS A 303 -23.18 36.92 -24.32
N GLN A 304 -22.53 37.96 -23.81
CA GLN A 304 -22.14 39.09 -24.65
C GLN A 304 -20.78 38.95 -25.33
N ARG A 305 -19.81 38.31 -24.66
CA ARG A 305 -18.44 38.18 -25.18
C ARG A 305 -18.19 36.87 -25.91
N ILE A 306 -18.96 35.82 -25.60
CA ILE A 306 -18.78 34.47 -26.15
C ILE A 306 -19.86 34.13 -27.18
N PHE A 307 -21.15 34.30 -26.87
CA PHE A 307 -22.24 33.76 -27.72
C PHE A 307 -22.79 34.71 -28.79
N ILE A 308 -22.54 36.02 -28.68
CA ILE A 308 -23.00 37.07 -29.62
C ILE A 308 -24.49 36.90 -30.02
N GLU A 309 -25.38 36.83 -29.03
CA GLU A 309 -26.79 37.17 -29.27
C GLU A 309 -27.05 38.63 -28.83
N PRO A 310 -27.68 39.46 -29.68
CA PRO A 310 -27.79 40.90 -29.46
C PRO A 310 -28.97 41.22 -28.53
N ASP A 311 -28.88 40.84 -27.27
CA ASP A 311 -29.87 41.28 -26.29
C ASP A 311 -29.50 42.67 -25.74
N SER A 312 -29.84 43.69 -26.56
CA SER A 312 -30.08 45.13 -26.33
C SER A 312 -29.31 45.99 -25.29
N SER A 313 -28.38 45.46 -24.49
CA SER A 313 -27.59 46.26 -23.54
C SER A 313 -26.13 45.83 -23.53
N THR A 314 -25.25 46.61 -24.15
CA THR A 314 -23.79 46.41 -24.06
C THR A 314 -23.33 46.45 -22.60
N MET A 315 -22.62 45.41 -22.13
CA MET A 315 -22.03 45.33 -20.81
C MET A 315 -21.13 46.53 -20.62
N LEU A 316 -21.39 47.27 -19.54
CA LEU A 316 -20.63 48.44 -19.18
C LEU A 316 -19.22 48.01 -18.77
N PRO A 317 -18.17 48.80 -19.08
CA PRO A 317 -16.83 48.55 -18.60
C PRO A 317 -16.75 48.41 -17.06
N GLN A 318 -17.66 49.06 -16.34
CA GLN A 318 -17.79 48.98 -14.89
C GLN A 318 -18.30 47.62 -14.42
N GLU A 319 -19.21 46.97 -15.15
CA GLU A 319 -19.68 45.60 -14.84
C GLU A 319 -18.53 44.60 -14.96
N GLU A 320 -17.74 44.70 -16.04
CA GLU A 320 -16.61 43.79 -16.29
C GLU A 320 -15.54 43.94 -15.21
N ARG A 321 -15.21 45.18 -14.83
CA ARG A 321 -14.29 45.45 -13.73
C ARG A 321 -14.83 44.98 -12.39
N THR A 322 -16.14 45.07 -12.16
CA THR A 322 -16.78 44.55 -10.94
C THR A 322 -16.68 43.03 -10.88
N MET A 323 -16.97 42.31 -11.97
CA MET A 323 -16.80 40.87 -12.07
C MET A 323 -15.35 40.45 -11.76
N LEU A 324 -14.37 41.11 -12.36
CA LEU A 324 -12.95 40.84 -12.09
C LEU A 324 -12.58 41.07 -10.62
N LYS A 325 -13.13 42.12 -9.98
CA LYS A 325 -12.90 42.37 -8.55
C LYS A 325 -13.58 41.33 -7.66
N LEU A 326 -14.78 40.88 -8.01
CA LEU A 326 -15.46 39.78 -7.30
C LEU A 326 -14.68 38.47 -7.41
N LEU A 327 -14.13 38.13 -8.59
CA LEU A 327 -13.23 36.98 -8.75
C LEU A 327 -11.95 37.11 -7.92
N ASN A 328 -11.39 38.33 -7.81
CA ASN A 328 -10.27 38.59 -6.91
C ASN A 328 -10.66 38.47 -5.43
N ILE A 329 -11.90 38.81 -5.05
CA ILE A 329 -12.44 38.56 -3.70
C ILE A 329 -12.48 37.05 -3.44
N THR A 330 -12.97 36.27 -4.41
CA THR A 330 -12.94 34.80 -4.36
C THR A 330 -11.52 34.30 -4.09
N LEU A 331 -10.50 34.81 -4.80
CA LEU A 331 -9.10 34.43 -4.60
C LEU A 331 -8.56 34.76 -3.18
N ILE A 332 -8.78 35.97 -2.66
CA ILE A 332 -8.25 36.35 -1.34
C ILE A 332 -8.94 35.61 -0.19
N VAL A 333 -10.21 35.24 -0.37
CA VAL A 333 -11.01 34.57 0.66
C VAL A 333 -10.60 33.10 0.83
N VAL A 334 -10.02 32.46 -0.19
CA VAL A 334 -9.53 31.06 -0.14
C VAL A 334 -8.77 30.75 1.15
N ASN A 335 -7.84 31.62 1.54
CA ASN A 335 -6.91 31.34 2.65
C ASN A 335 -7.57 31.22 4.02
N VAL A 336 -8.77 31.80 4.19
CA VAL A 336 -9.55 31.73 5.44
C VAL A 336 -10.68 30.71 5.40
N LEU A 337 -11.00 30.15 4.23
CA LEU A 337 -12.06 29.15 4.10
C LEU A 337 -11.89 27.92 5.00
N PRO A 338 -10.69 27.30 5.15
CA PRO A 338 -10.53 26.14 6.02
C PRO A 338 -10.92 26.36 7.49
N GLN A 339 -10.98 27.62 7.93
CA GLN A 339 -11.34 28.01 9.30
C GLN A 339 -12.87 28.04 9.53
N ARG A 340 -13.70 27.80 8.50
CA ARG A 340 -15.16 27.88 8.56
C ARG A 340 -15.81 26.52 8.40
N GLN A 341 -16.90 26.25 9.13
CA GLN A 341 -17.59 24.95 9.07
C GLN A 341 -18.29 24.67 7.72
N TRP A 342 -18.74 25.71 7.01
CA TRP A 342 -19.51 25.62 5.76
C TRP A 342 -18.68 25.84 4.49
N TYR A 343 -17.34 25.79 4.60
CA TYR A 343 -16.44 26.09 3.48
C TYR A 343 -16.63 25.16 2.28
N THR A 344 -17.03 23.91 2.51
CA THR A 344 -17.28 22.90 1.49
C THR A 344 -18.36 23.31 0.48
N ILE A 345 -19.41 23.99 0.95
CA ILE A 345 -20.50 24.52 0.11
C ILE A 345 -19.98 25.66 -0.77
N ILE A 346 -19.17 26.55 -0.20
CA ILE A 346 -18.58 27.68 -0.92
C ILE A 346 -17.62 27.17 -2.00
N VAL A 347 -16.79 26.18 -1.66
CA VAL A 347 -15.87 25.55 -2.60
C VAL A 347 -16.64 24.89 -3.76
N LYS A 348 -17.67 24.09 -3.45
CA LYS A 348 -18.51 23.44 -4.47
C LYS A 348 -19.15 24.46 -5.42
N ASN A 349 -19.76 25.52 -4.89
CA ASN A 349 -20.42 26.54 -5.71
C ASN A 349 -19.41 27.27 -6.61
N THR A 350 -18.22 27.57 -6.10
CA THR A 350 -17.16 28.24 -6.87
C THR A 350 -16.62 27.34 -7.98
N VAL A 351 -16.36 26.07 -7.70
CA VAL A 351 -15.95 25.08 -8.71
C VAL A 351 -17.01 24.93 -9.79
N ASN A 352 -18.29 24.88 -9.43
CA ASN A 352 -19.40 24.83 -10.39
C ASN A 352 -19.45 26.07 -11.30
N LEU A 353 -19.35 27.28 -10.73
CA LEU A 353 -19.32 28.54 -11.47
C LEU A 353 -18.17 28.57 -12.48
N LEU A 354 -16.96 28.19 -12.06
CA LEU A 354 -15.78 28.17 -12.93
C LEU A 354 -15.90 27.09 -14.02
N THR A 355 -16.49 25.95 -13.70
CA THR A 355 -16.78 24.89 -14.69
C THR A 355 -17.80 25.37 -15.72
N CYS A 356 -18.84 26.11 -15.31
CA CYS A 356 -19.78 26.76 -16.24
C CYS A 356 -19.08 27.75 -17.18
N PHE A 357 -18.10 28.52 -16.70
CA PHE A 357 -17.29 29.40 -17.56
C PHE A 357 -16.52 28.62 -18.62
N PHE A 358 -15.90 27.50 -18.23
CA PHE A 358 -15.17 26.63 -19.15
C PHE A 358 -16.10 25.98 -20.18
N MET A 359 -17.24 25.47 -19.75
CA MET A 359 -18.28 24.93 -20.64
C MET A 359 -18.81 26.01 -21.59
N ALA A 360 -19.07 27.22 -21.10
CA ALA A 360 -19.54 28.32 -21.93
C ALA A 360 -18.55 28.66 -23.04
N PHE A 361 -17.26 28.68 -22.70
CA PHE A 361 -16.21 28.96 -23.66
C PHE A 361 -15.99 27.84 -24.68
N LEU A 362 -16.16 26.56 -24.30
CA LEU A 362 -15.89 25.42 -25.18
C LEU A 362 -17.09 25.02 -26.04
N CYS A 363 -18.31 25.19 -25.54
CA CYS A 363 -19.55 24.82 -26.21
C CYS A 363 -20.20 25.99 -26.98
N GLN A 364 -19.38 26.87 -27.56
CA GLN A 364 -19.84 27.99 -28.39
C GLN A 364 -20.73 27.46 -29.52
N GLY A 365 -21.87 28.10 -29.74
CA GLY A 365 -22.85 27.73 -30.79
C GLY A 365 -23.92 26.71 -30.37
N VAL A 366 -23.67 25.82 -29.40
CA VAL A 366 -24.67 24.86 -28.89
C VAL A 366 -25.45 25.41 -27.70
N LEU A 367 -24.78 26.18 -26.84
CA LEU A 367 -25.36 26.77 -25.63
C LEU A 367 -26.22 28.02 -25.87
N ALA A 368 -26.23 28.58 -27.07
CA ALA A 368 -27.01 29.78 -27.40
C ALA A 368 -28.52 29.60 -27.14
N GLU A 369 -29.02 28.36 -27.11
CA GLU A 369 -30.44 28.03 -26.94
C GLU A 369 -30.90 27.86 -25.47
N ARG A 370 -30.02 27.99 -24.46
CA ARG A 370 -30.37 27.73 -23.03
C ARG A 370 -30.16 28.96 -22.12
N ASP A 371 -31.24 29.39 -21.43
CA ASP A 371 -31.28 30.63 -20.62
C ASP A 371 -30.60 30.59 -19.24
N VAL A 372 -30.34 29.41 -18.65
CA VAL A 372 -29.92 29.31 -17.23
C VAL A 372 -28.47 28.82 -17.08
N PHE A 373 -27.59 29.69 -16.60
CA PHE A 373 -26.14 29.47 -16.48
C PHE A 373 -25.72 28.24 -15.65
N LEU A 374 -26.40 27.94 -14.54
CA LEU A 374 -26.09 26.78 -13.69
C LEU A 374 -26.63 25.46 -14.26
N GLN A 375 -27.56 25.51 -15.22
CA GLN A 375 -28.06 24.32 -15.92
C GLN A 375 -27.13 23.89 -17.08
N TRP A 376 -26.05 24.63 -17.32
CA TRP A 376 -25.04 24.29 -18.33
C TRP A 376 -24.08 23.17 -17.90
N LEU A 377 -24.18 22.70 -16.65
CA LEU A 377 -23.47 21.50 -16.16
C LEU A 377 -24.21 20.22 -16.57
N ASP A 378 -24.46 20.07 -17.87
CA ASP A 378 -25.14 18.93 -18.47
C ASP A 378 -24.16 18.18 -19.37
N TYR A 379 -23.95 16.89 -19.06
CA TYR A 379 -23.02 16.05 -19.81
C TYR A 379 -23.48 15.82 -21.27
N GLN A 380 -24.79 15.95 -21.56
CA GLN A 380 -25.31 15.85 -22.93
C GLN A 380 -24.70 16.92 -23.85
N LEU A 381 -24.43 18.12 -23.33
CA LEU A 381 -23.79 19.20 -24.09
C LEU A 381 -22.37 18.82 -24.53
N CYS A 382 -21.64 18.06 -23.70
CA CYS A 382 -20.31 17.57 -24.05
C CYS A 382 -20.37 16.60 -25.25
N ILE A 383 -21.39 15.75 -25.29
CA ILE A 383 -21.60 14.78 -26.38
C ILE A 383 -21.94 15.52 -27.69
N GLU A 384 -22.86 16.48 -27.63
CA GLU A 384 -23.28 17.27 -28.81
C GLU A 384 -22.11 18.05 -29.43
N VAL A 385 -21.21 18.62 -28.61
CA VAL A 385 -20.03 19.32 -29.10
C VAL A 385 -18.98 18.36 -29.67
N ASP A 386 -18.78 17.20 -29.06
CA ASP A 386 -17.87 16.17 -29.60
C ASP A 386 -18.36 15.64 -30.98
N GLU A 387 -19.68 15.61 -31.22
CA GLU A 387 -20.27 15.23 -32.52
C GLU A 387 -20.20 16.35 -33.58
N ARG A 388 -20.44 17.61 -33.18
CA ARG A 388 -20.52 18.76 -34.11
C ARG A 388 -19.17 19.45 -34.36
N GLY A 389 -18.18 19.23 -33.48
CA GLY A 389 -16.88 19.91 -33.49
C GLY A 389 -16.91 21.25 -32.74
N SER A 390 -15.75 21.66 -32.19
CA SER A 390 -15.63 22.94 -31.46
C SER A 390 -15.67 24.13 -32.42
N ALA A 391 -16.52 25.11 -32.13
CA ALA A 391 -16.69 26.32 -32.93
C ALA A 391 -15.75 27.48 -32.52
N VAL A 392 -14.82 27.25 -31.60
CA VAL A 392 -13.94 28.31 -31.06
C VAL A 392 -12.80 28.60 -32.04
N ASP A 393 -12.69 29.85 -32.48
CA ASP A 393 -11.64 30.34 -33.37
C ASP A 393 -10.40 30.86 -32.61
N LEU A 394 -9.27 30.97 -33.32
CA LEU A 394 -7.99 31.40 -32.76
C LEU A 394 -8.03 32.83 -32.19
N GLU A 395 -8.76 33.74 -32.85
CA GLU A 395 -8.86 35.14 -32.42
C GLU A 395 -9.57 35.27 -31.07
N THR A 396 -10.66 34.53 -30.86
CA THR A 396 -11.38 34.48 -29.58
C THR A 396 -10.51 33.88 -28.48
N LEU A 397 -9.74 32.82 -28.79
CA LEU A 397 -8.82 32.21 -27.83
C LEU A 397 -7.73 33.20 -27.38
N ASP A 398 -7.01 33.83 -28.31
CA ASP A 398 -5.93 34.78 -27.99
C ASP A 398 -6.46 36.00 -27.21
N LYS A 399 -7.66 36.48 -27.55
CA LYS A 399 -8.31 37.61 -26.84
C LYS A 399 -8.64 37.31 -25.38
N HIS A 400 -9.09 36.09 -25.08
CA HIS A 400 -9.59 35.71 -23.75
C HIS A 400 -8.63 34.85 -22.92
N GLN A 401 -7.48 34.47 -23.48
CA GLN A 401 -6.48 33.62 -22.85
C GLN A 401 -6.05 34.10 -21.45
N ARG A 402 -5.84 35.41 -21.27
CA ARG A 402 -5.44 35.99 -19.96
C ARG A 402 -6.49 35.78 -18.88
N LEU A 403 -7.77 35.89 -19.22
CA LEU A 403 -8.87 35.64 -18.29
C LEU A 403 -8.96 34.15 -17.95
N LEU A 404 -8.83 33.27 -18.95
CA LEU A 404 -8.84 31.82 -18.72
C LEU A 404 -7.70 31.37 -17.80
N VAL A 405 -6.49 31.94 -17.95
CA VAL A 405 -5.37 31.70 -17.02
C VAL A 405 -5.75 32.11 -15.59
N PHE A 406 -6.32 33.31 -15.42
CA PHE A 406 -6.75 33.80 -14.11
C PHE A 406 -7.84 32.92 -13.49
N LEU A 407 -8.81 32.46 -14.28
CA LEU A 407 -9.86 31.54 -13.81
C LEU A 407 -9.29 30.17 -13.41
N LEU A 408 -8.34 29.62 -14.17
CA LEU A 408 -7.66 28.36 -13.84
C LEU A 408 -6.82 28.48 -12.55
N ASP A 409 -6.19 29.63 -12.31
CA ASP A 409 -5.43 29.86 -11.08
C ASP A 409 -6.36 29.89 -9.85
N ILE A 410 -7.53 30.51 -9.95
CA ILE A 410 -8.57 30.43 -8.89
C ILE A 410 -9.05 28.98 -8.74
N TYR A 411 -9.31 28.29 -9.85
CA TYR A 411 -9.81 26.91 -9.86
C TYR A 411 -8.87 25.95 -9.13
N ILE A 412 -7.56 26.03 -9.39
CA ILE A 412 -6.53 25.20 -8.74
C ILE A 412 -6.56 25.39 -7.21
N GLN A 413 -6.65 26.63 -6.73
CA GLN A 413 -6.66 26.90 -5.29
C GLN A 413 -7.91 26.33 -4.60
N TYR A 414 -9.07 26.47 -5.22
CA TYR A 414 -10.33 25.96 -4.67
C TYR A 414 -10.41 24.44 -4.68
N ILE A 415 -9.88 23.78 -5.71
CA ILE A 415 -9.85 22.31 -5.79
C ILE A 415 -8.98 21.70 -4.70
N GLN A 416 -7.87 22.34 -4.34
CA GLN A 416 -7.00 21.86 -3.26
C GLN A 416 -7.74 21.81 -1.91
N LEU A 417 -8.69 22.71 -1.71
CA LEU A 417 -9.54 22.77 -0.51
C LEU A 417 -10.73 21.79 -0.54
N PHE A 418 -10.91 21.01 -1.60
CA PHE A 418 -12.00 20.03 -1.65
C PHE A 418 -11.71 18.89 -0.64
N PRO A 419 -12.66 18.54 0.27
CA PRO A 419 -12.45 17.50 1.29
C PRO A 419 -12.07 16.16 0.66
N ASN A 420 -11.19 15.38 1.30
CA ASN A 420 -10.73 14.08 0.80
C ASN A 420 -11.89 13.08 0.55
N GLU A 421 -12.91 13.07 1.41
CA GLU A 421 -14.14 12.28 1.20
C GLU A 421 -15.00 12.79 0.04
N GLY A 422 -14.91 14.09 -0.28
CA GLY A 422 -15.55 14.71 -1.44
C GLY A 422 -14.74 14.59 -2.75
N ARG A 423 -13.43 14.28 -2.70
CA ARG A 423 -12.59 14.09 -3.90
C ARG A 423 -12.99 12.83 -4.69
N ARG A 424 -13.39 11.77 -3.98
CA ARG A 424 -13.98 10.56 -4.57
C ARG A 424 -15.49 10.72 -4.85
N ASN A 425 -16.19 11.57 -4.08
CA ASN A 425 -17.64 11.79 -4.14
C ASN A 425 -18.09 13.10 -4.82
N LEU A 426 -17.23 13.78 -5.58
CA LEU A 426 -17.71 14.72 -6.61
C LEU A 426 -18.67 13.91 -7.47
N ALA A 427 -19.92 14.37 -7.60
CA ALA A 427 -20.93 13.67 -8.39
C ALA A 427 -20.26 13.20 -9.71
N PRO A 428 -20.27 11.90 -10.04
CA PRO A 428 -19.49 11.35 -11.15
C PRO A 428 -19.69 12.11 -12.47
N SER A 429 -20.89 12.66 -12.65
CA SER A 429 -21.26 13.57 -13.74
C SER A 429 -20.39 14.83 -13.82
N LEU A 430 -20.14 15.52 -12.70
CA LEU A 430 -19.36 16.75 -12.67
C LEU A 430 -17.87 16.51 -12.91
N SER A 431 -17.29 15.45 -12.35
CA SER A 431 -15.89 15.08 -12.64
C SER A 431 -15.68 14.71 -14.11
N GLY A 432 -16.66 14.02 -14.72
CA GLY A 432 -16.68 13.76 -16.15
C GLY A 432 -16.71 15.04 -17.00
N ILE A 433 -17.57 16.02 -16.65
CA ILE A 433 -17.68 17.31 -17.34
C ILE A 433 -16.38 18.11 -17.23
N ILE A 434 -15.80 18.21 -16.04
CA ILE A 434 -14.54 18.94 -15.82
C ILE A 434 -13.43 18.33 -16.66
N THR A 435 -13.32 17.01 -16.64
CA THR A 435 -12.28 16.30 -17.38
C THR A 435 -12.48 16.44 -18.89
N TRP A 436 -13.73 16.44 -19.35
CA TRP A 436 -14.06 16.79 -20.73
C TRP A 436 -13.60 18.21 -21.08
N CYS A 437 -13.84 19.21 -20.20
CA CYS A 437 -13.35 20.57 -20.43
C CYS A 437 -11.82 20.63 -20.57
N LEU A 438 -11.09 19.95 -19.69
CA LEU A 438 -9.61 19.89 -19.74
C LEU A 438 -9.12 19.24 -21.04
N LYS A 439 -9.72 18.10 -21.42
CA LYS A 439 -9.46 17.41 -22.70
C LYS A 439 -9.73 18.35 -23.88
N SER A 440 -10.87 19.03 -23.89
CA SER A 440 -11.29 19.90 -24.99
C SER A 440 -10.42 21.14 -25.13
N PHE A 441 -9.94 21.74 -24.02
CA PHE A 441 -8.94 22.81 -24.09
C PHE A 441 -7.61 22.33 -24.68
N LEU A 442 -7.15 21.13 -24.33
CA LEU A 442 -5.93 20.55 -24.93
C LEU A 442 -6.12 20.28 -26.43
N LEU A 443 -7.28 19.76 -26.84
CA LEU A 443 -7.60 19.54 -28.25
C LEU A 443 -7.67 20.86 -29.03
N LEU A 444 -8.30 21.88 -28.45
CA LEU A 444 -8.40 23.21 -29.05
C LEU A 444 -7.03 23.87 -29.25
N LEU A 445 -6.14 23.74 -28.26
CA LEU A 445 -4.77 24.24 -28.37
C LEU A 445 -3.96 23.48 -29.43
N GLN A 446 -4.21 22.17 -29.57
CA GLN A 446 -3.53 21.35 -30.57
C GLN A 446 -4.03 21.61 -31.98
N SER A 447 -5.34 21.75 -32.19
CA SER A 447 -5.92 22.03 -33.52
C SER A 447 -5.42 23.35 -34.09
N HIS A 448 -5.12 24.33 -33.22
CA HIS A 448 -4.57 25.62 -33.59
C HIS A 448 -3.03 25.70 -33.55
N GLY A 449 -2.33 24.62 -33.20
CA GLY A 449 -0.86 24.58 -33.17
C GLY A 449 -0.18 25.46 -32.09
N ARG A 450 -0.91 25.95 -31.07
CA ARG A 450 -0.40 26.87 -30.03
C ARG A 450 -0.14 26.17 -28.69
N LEU A 451 -0.02 24.86 -28.70
CA LEU A 451 -0.06 24.05 -27.48
C LEU A 451 1.15 24.30 -26.56
N GLU A 452 2.37 24.41 -27.11
CA GLU A 452 3.58 24.65 -26.31
C GLU A 452 3.77 26.12 -25.89
N GLU A 453 3.24 27.06 -26.66
CA GLU A 453 3.36 28.51 -26.40
C GLU A 453 2.30 29.05 -25.42
N SER A 454 1.22 28.29 -25.20
CA SER A 454 0.08 28.75 -24.42
C SER A 454 0.34 28.75 -22.91
N PRO A 455 0.15 29.88 -22.19
CA PRO A 455 0.22 29.93 -20.72
C PRO A 455 -0.84 29.07 -20.00
N LEU A 456 -1.81 28.51 -20.72
CA LEU A 456 -2.81 27.58 -20.19
C LEU A 456 -2.22 26.19 -19.94
N LEU A 457 -1.27 25.72 -20.77
CA LEU A 457 -0.76 24.34 -20.74
C LEU A 457 -0.23 23.93 -19.34
N PRO A 458 0.58 24.73 -18.63
CA PRO A 458 1.07 24.34 -17.29
C PRO A 458 -0.04 24.17 -16.25
N ARG A 459 -1.11 24.98 -16.32
CA ARG A 459 -2.27 24.84 -15.42
C ARG A 459 -3.09 23.59 -15.77
N LEU A 460 -3.34 23.37 -17.05
CA LEU A 460 -4.06 22.20 -17.55
C LEU A 460 -3.33 20.91 -17.15
N LYS A 461 -2.00 20.83 -17.33
CA LYS A 461 -1.20 19.67 -16.88
C LYS A 461 -1.36 19.40 -15.38
N LYS A 462 -1.29 20.43 -14.52
CA LYS A 462 -1.48 20.29 -13.07
C LYS A 462 -2.86 19.74 -12.72
N LEU A 463 -3.91 20.24 -13.38
CA LEU A 463 -5.28 19.78 -13.15
C LEU A 463 -5.49 18.36 -13.68
N VAL A 464 -4.94 18.02 -14.85
CA VAL A 464 -4.99 16.65 -15.39
C VAL A 464 -4.38 15.66 -14.39
N ILE A 465 -3.16 15.92 -13.90
CA ILE A 465 -2.51 15.08 -12.88
C ILE A 465 -3.39 14.93 -11.63
N PHE A 466 -4.00 16.02 -11.18
CA PHE A 466 -4.91 15.98 -10.03
C PHE A 466 -6.11 15.05 -10.26
N TYR A 467 -6.72 15.10 -11.45
CA TYR A 467 -7.90 14.28 -11.79
C TYR A 467 -7.60 12.82 -12.15
N LEU A 468 -6.32 12.40 -12.26
CA LEU A 468 -5.94 10.99 -12.44
C LEU A 468 -6.24 10.09 -11.23
N HIS A 469 -6.87 10.62 -10.17
CA HIS A 469 -7.34 9.85 -9.01
C HIS A 469 -8.86 9.58 -9.04
N ASN A 470 -9.53 9.90 -10.15
CA ASN A 470 -10.98 9.70 -10.32
C ASN A 470 -11.26 8.78 -11.52
N ASP A 471 -11.97 7.68 -11.29
CA ASP A 471 -12.23 6.65 -12.31
C ASP A 471 -12.92 7.22 -13.55
N LYS A 472 -13.93 8.08 -13.37
CA LYS A 472 -14.66 8.67 -14.50
C LYS A 472 -13.80 9.65 -15.30
N ALA A 473 -12.90 10.37 -14.63
CA ALA A 473 -11.94 11.23 -15.30
C ALA A 473 -10.96 10.41 -16.15
N ILE A 474 -10.44 9.30 -15.60
CA ILE A 474 -9.53 8.38 -16.31
C ILE A 474 -10.20 7.82 -17.56
N GLU A 475 -11.47 7.41 -17.49
CA GLU A 475 -12.22 6.93 -18.66
C GLU A 475 -12.30 7.99 -19.77
N VAL A 476 -12.64 9.23 -19.42
CA VAL A 476 -12.74 10.34 -20.39
C VAL A 476 -11.38 10.63 -21.02
N LEU A 477 -10.29 10.66 -20.24
CA LEU A 477 -8.94 10.90 -20.75
C LEU A 477 -8.42 9.72 -21.59
N ALA A 478 -8.70 8.48 -21.23
CA ALA A 478 -8.32 7.30 -22.01
C ALA A 478 -9.00 7.26 -23.38
N SER A 479 -10.23 7.79 -23.47
CA SER A 479 -10.98 7.90 -24.72
C SER A 479 -10.45 8.98 -25.68
N SER A 480 -9.54 9.84 -25.22
CA SER A 480 -9.04 10.98 -26.01
C SER A 480 -8.25 10.58 -27.27
N PRO A 481 -8.13 11.47 -28.27
CA PRO A 481 -7.30 11.25 -29.46
C PRO A 481 -5.81 11.04 -29.13
N LYS A 482 -5.10 10.25 -29.97
CA LYS A 482 -3.67 9.94 -29.75
C LYS A 482 -2.78 11.20 -29.71
N THR A 483 -3.21 12.26 -30.39
CA THR A 483 -2.44 13.50 -30.59
C THR A 483 -2.16 14.24 -29.27
N ILE A 484 -3.09 14.18 -28.29
CA ILE A 484 -2.90 14.81 -26.98
C ILE A 484 -2.36 13.88 -25.90
N SER A 485 -2.15 12.58 -26.22
CA SER A 485 -1.79 11.54 -25.25
C SER A 485 -0.53 11.89 -24.47
N GLN A 486 0.49 12.41 -25.15
CA GLN A 486 1.75 12.85 -24.53
C GLN A 486 1.54 13.99 -23.53
N TYR A 487 0.54 14.86 -23.68
CA TYR A 487 0.32 15.96 -22.75
C TYR A 487 -0.52 15.56 -21.53
N ILE A 488 -1.20 14.41 -21.61
CA ILE A 488 -2.01 13.85 -20.52
C ILE A 488 -1.15 12.93 -19.64
N TRP A 489 -0.48 11.95 -20.25
CA TRP A 489 0.16 10.86 -19.51
C TRP A 489 1.63 11.11 -19.21
N LEU A 490 2.38 11.70 -20.17
CA LEU A 490 3.82 11.90 -20.03
C LEU A 490 4.19 12.75 -18.81
N PRO A 491 3.47 13.84 -18.41
CA PRO A 491 3.85 14.62 -17.23
C PRO A 491 3.87 13.79 -15.94
N THR A 492 2.94 12.83 -15.78
CA THR A 492 2.92 11.94 -14.61
C THR A 492 4.04 10.90 -14.69
N ILE A 493 4.31 10.38 -15.89
CA ILE A 493 5.41 9.43 -16.13
C ILE A 493 6.77 10.10 -15.89
N ASP A 494 6.96 11.35 -16.32
CA ASP A 494 8.19 12.10 -16.12
C ASP A 494 8.45 12.38 -14.64
N LEU A 495 7.42 12.70 -13.85
CA LEU A 495 7.57 12.83 -12.39
C LEU A 495 8.02 11.52 -11.72
N ALA A 496 7.48 10.37 -12.17
CA ALA A 496 7.93 9.06 -11.71
C ALA A 496 9.38 8.77 -12.15
N ARG A 497 9.72 9.09 -13.41
CA ARG A 497 11.07 8.94 -13.97
C ARG A 497 12.10 9.78 -13.23
N GLU A 498 11.82 11.05 -12.98
CA GLU A 498 12.70 11.98 -12.25
C GLU A 498 13.03 11.44 -10.85
N GLY A 499 12.05 10.82 -10.16
CA GLY A 499 12.28 10.16 -8.88
C GLY A 499 13.23 8.97 -8.97
N LEU A 500 13.01 8.07 -9.93
CA LEU A 500 13.88 6.90 -10.13
C LEU A 500 15.30 7.29 -10.59
N VAL A 501 15.43 8.27 -11.48
CA VAL A 501 16.73 8.80 -11.92
C VAL A 501 17.49 9.43 -10.76
N MET A 502 16.81 10.17 -9.88
CA MET A 502 17.42 10.69 -8.67
C MET A 502 17.97 9.56 -7.80
N ILE A 503 17.17 8.51 -7.54
CA ILE A 503 17.59 7.36 -6.74
C ILE A 503 18.79 6.65 -7.37
N ALA A 504 18.78 6.48 -8.70
CA ALA A 504 19.88 5.84 -9.43
C ALA A 504 21.21 6.62 -9.37
N GLY A 505 21.18 7.92 -9.05
CA GLY A 505 22.36 8.76 -8.91
C GLY A 505 22.92 8.89 -7.49
N LEU A 506 22.27 8.28 -6.48
CA LEU A 506 22.69 8.35 -5.08
C LEU A 506 23.74 7.28 -4.73
N THR A 507 24.56 7.57 -3.72
CA THR A 507 25.52 6.63 -3.12
C THR A 507 24.85 5.69 -2.11
N GLU A 508 25.48 4.56 -1.76
CA GLU A 508 24.90 3.58 -0.81
C GLU A 508 24.64 4.18 0.58
N GLU A 509 25.48 5.10 1.05
CA GLU A 509 25.30 5.80 2.34
C GLU A 509 24.04 6.69 2.30
N GLU A 510 23.85 7.45 1.22
CA GLU A 510 22.69 8.33 1.04
C GLU A 510 21.37 7.54 0.89
N LEU A 511 21.41 6.34 0.29
CA LEU A 511 20.25 5.46 0.12
C LEU A 511 19.71 4.91 1.45
N SER A 512 20.58 4.82 2.48
CA SER A 512 20.22 4.31 3.80
C SER A 512 19.52 5.35 4.69
N GLU A 513 19.80 6.64 4.49
CA GLU A 513 19.28 7.75 5.32
C GLU A 513 18.11 8.53 4.69
N ILE A 514 17.81 8.30 3.40
CA ILE A 514 16.84 9.12 2.67
C ILE A 514 15.39 8.95 3.13
N ASN A 515 14.70 10.07 3.36
CA ASN A 515 13.26 10.10 3.62
C ASN A 515 12.48 10.63 2.40
N VAL A 516 11.68 9.76 1.78
CA VAL A 516 10.84 10.10 0.61
C VAL A 516 9.92 11.29 0.87
N LYS A 517 9.42 11.48 2.09
CA LYS A 517 8.50 12.59 2.43
C LYS A 517 9.20 13.95 2.53
N GLU A 518 10.51 13.97 2.79
CA GLU A 518 11.30 15.21 2.93
C GLU A 518 11.83 15.71 1.58
N SER A 519 12.07 14.78 0.64
CA SER A 519 12.49 15.12 -0.71
C SER A 519 11.29 15.48 -1.61
N THR A 520 11.26 16.71 -2.11
CA THR A 520 10.15 17.19 -2.97
C THR A 520 10.03 16.42 -4.29
N THR A 521 11.13 15.88 -4.82
CA THR A 521 11.16 15.07 -6.05
C THR A 521 10.63 13.67 -5.78
N LEU A 522 11.09 13.01 -4.72
CA LEU A 522 10.64 11.66 -4.36
C LEU A 522 9.18 11.65 -3.93
N TYR A 523 8.72 12.67 -3.21
CA TYR A 523 7.31 12.80 -2.85
C TYR A 523 6.38 12.92 -4.06
N LYS A 524 6.82 13.64 -5.11
CA LYS A 524 6.07 13.74 -6.36
C LYS A 524 6.07 12.42 -7.13
N ALA A 525 7.20 11.72 -7.17
CA ALA A 525 7.30 10.41 -7.80
C ALA A 525 6.41 9.38 -7.11
N ASP A 526 6.40 9.36 -5.77
CA ASP A 526 5.54 8.51 -4.96
C ASP A 526 4.04 8.69 -5.30
N ARG A 527 3.57 9.94 -5.35
CA ARG A 527 2.19 10.26 -5.79
C ARG A 527 1.94 9.94 -7.26
N ALA A 528 2.94 10.08 -8.12
CA ALA A 528 2.83 9.74 -9.52
C ALA A 528 2.62 8.23 -9.71
N PHE A 529 3.33 7.36 -8.96
CA PHE A 529 3.09 5.92 -9.00
C PHE A 529 1.68 5.54 -8.59
N VAL A 530 1.13 6.15 -7.52
CA VAL A 530 -0.27 5.94 -7.11
C VAL A 530 -1.24 6.33 -8.23
N SER A 531 -1.01 7.48 -8.88
CA SER A 531 -1.84 7.94 -9.99
C SER A 531 -1.79 6.97 -11.17
N LEU A 532 -0.59 6.51 -11.54
CA LEU A 532 -0.39 5.59 -12.66
C LEU A 532 -0.99 4.22 -12.38
N GLU A 533 -0.90 3.72 -11.15
CA GLU A 533 -1.51 2.45 -10.75
C GLU A 533 -3.04 2.53 -10.85
N LEU A 534 -3.65 3.61 -10.36
CA LEU A 534 -5.09 3.84 -10.50
C LEU A 534 -5.52 3.89 -11.97
N VAL A 535 -4.77 4.61 -12.80
CA VAL A 535 -5.00 4.65 -14.26
C VAL A 535 -4.96 3.24 -14.87
N ALA A 536 -4.00 2.41 -14.45
CA ALA A 536 -3.88 1.04 -14.94
C ALA A 536 -5.00 0.10 -14.44
N LYS A 537 -5.63 0.40 -13.29
CA LYS A 537 -6.75 -0.40 -12.74
C LYS A 537 -8.07 -0.16 -13.47
N VAL A 538 -8.35 1.05 -13.94
CA VAL A 538 -9.68 1.44 -14.44
C VAL A 538 -10.05 0.76 -15.77
N ASN A 539 -9.20 0.83 -16.80
CA ASN A 539 -9.54 0.30 -18.13
C ASN A 539 -8.30 -0.10 -18.94
N ALA A 540 -8.39 -1.21 -19.69
CA ALA A 540 -7.34 -1.69 -20.61
C ALA A 540 -6.89 -0.63 -21.63
N ARG A 541 -7.81 0.22 -22.12
CA ARG A 541 -7.47 1.32 -23.04
C ARG A 541 -6.54 2.35 -22.40
N ALA A 542 -6.68 2.61 -21.10
CA ALA A 542 -5.79 3.52 -20.38
C ALA A 542 -4.37 2.92 -20.28
N CYS A 543 -4.27 1.61 -20.04
CA CYS A 543 -2.98 0.91 -20.05
C CYS A 543 -2.28 1.00 -21.41
N GLU A 544 -3.02 0.85 -22.52
CA GLU A 544 -2.47 1.03 -23.87
C GLU A 544 -1.90 2.45 -24.07
N ARG A 545 -2.59 3.49 -23.58
CA ARG A 545 -2.10 4.88 -23.64
C ARG A 545 -0.82 5.11 -22.86
N LEU A 546 -0.70 4.52 -21.67
CA LEU A 546 0.52 4.60 -20.87
C LEU A 546 1.70 3.94 -21.59
N VAL A 547 1.46 2.79 -22.22
CA VAL A 547 2.49 2.09 -23.01
C VAL A 547 2.88 2.85 -24.28
N GLU A 548 1.94 3.54 -24.94
CA GLU A 548 2.25 4.47 -26.05
C GLU A 548 3.13 5.65 -25.60
N CYS A 549 3.07 6.02 -24.32
CA CYS A 549 3.88 7.09 -23.74
C CYS A 549 5.15 6.56 -23.02
N ASN A 550 5.58 5.34 -23.34
CA ASN A 550 6.78 4.71 -22.83
C ASN A 550 6.86 4.59 -21.29
N VAL A 551 5.74 4.25 -20.63
CA VAL A 551 5.76 3.97 -19.19
C VAL A 551 6.69 2.80 -18.81
N LEU A 552 6.94 1.88 -19.76
CA LEU A 552 7.77 0.69 -19.53
C LEU A 552 9.27 1.04 -19.42
N ASP A 553 9.72 2.16 -20.00
CA ASP A 553 11.10 2.66 -19.91
C ASP A 553 11.51 2.93 -18.44
N LEU A 554 10.55 3.09 -17.53
CA LEU A 554 10.80 3.26 -16.09
C LEU A 554 11.62 2.10 -15.50
N ILE A 555 11.54 0.89 -16.08
CA ILE A 555 12.31 -0.29 -15.63
C ILE A 555 13.82 -0.05 -15.74
N THR A 556 14.26 0.73 -16.73
CA THR A 556 15.69 0.96 -17.00
C THR A 556 16.39 1.69 -15.86
N PHE A 557 15.65 2.49 -15.07
CA PHE A 557 16.17 3.32 -13.99
C PHE A 557 16.15 2.63 -12.61
N ILE A 558 15.71 1.38 -12.53
CA ILE A 558 15.71 0.62 -11.27
C ILE A 558 17.15 0.26 -10.88
N THR A 559 17.54 0.57 -9.65
CA THR A 559 18.76 0.06 -9.02
C THR A 559 18.39 -0.96 -7.94
N ALA A 560 19.23 -1.98 -7.75
CA ALA A 560 19.11 -2.94 -6.65
C ALA A 560 20.28 -2.66 -5.68
N GLY A 561 20.01 -2.55 -4.38
CA GLY A 561 21.03 -2.30 -3.35
C GLY A 561 20.62 -2.90 -2.01
N LEU A 562 21.58 -3.36 -1.19
CA LEU A 562 21.30 -4.12 0.04
C LEU A 562 20.83 -3.26 1.24
N GLN A 563 21.07 -1.94 1.23
CA GLN A 563 20.80 -1.04 2.37
C GLN A 563 19.87 0.10 1.96
N TRP A 564 18.55 -0.15 2.01
CA TRP A 564 17.55 0.86 1.66
C TRP A 564 16.81 1.37 2.89
N ALA A 565 16.59 2.68 2.92
CA ALA A 565 15.66 3.28 3.86
C ALA A 565 14.25 2.66 3.68
N PRO A 566 13.47 2.45 4.76
CA PRO A 566 12.12 1.89 4.68
C PRO A 566 11.16 2.66 3.76
N SER A 567 11.36 3.97 3.64
CA SER A 567 10.57 4.83 2.75
C SER A 567 10.84 4.58 1.25
N LEU A 568 12.03 4.05 0.92
CA LEU A 568 12.38 3.67 -0.45
C LEU A 568 11.76 2.31 -0.83
N LEU A 569 11.67 1.38 0.12
CA LEU A 569 10.99 0.09 -0.06
C LEU A 569 9.52 0.27 -0.45
N THR A 570 8.81 1.20 0.20
CA THR A 570 7.40 1.49 -0.13
C THR A 570 7.25 2.12 -1.51
N LEU A 571 8.16 2.99 -1.93
CA LEU A 571 8.17 3.58 -3.27
C LEU A 571 8.40 2.51 -4.35
N TYR A 572 9.40 1.64 -4.17
CA TYR A 572 9.63 0.51 -5.08
C TYR A 572 8.46 -0.48 -5.08
N ALA A 573 7.82 -0.72 -3.93
CA ALA A 573 6.62 -1.56 -3.87
C ALA A 573 5.48 -1.02 -4.74
N ARG A 574 5.24 0.30 -4.72
CA ARG A 574 4.25 0.96 -5.60
C ARG A 574 4.62 0.87 -7.07
N PHE A 575 5.89 1.04 -7.41
CA PHE A 575 6.38 0.82 -8.76
C PHE A 575 6.10 -0.63 -9.23
N VAL A 576 6.48 -1.64 -8.44
CA VAL A 576 6.29 -3.04 -8.83
C VAL A 576 4.79 -3.40 -8.90
N ARG A 577 3.95 -2.85 -8.02
CA ARG A 577 2.47 -2.97 -8.10
C ARG A 577 1.92 -2.39 -9.41
N LEU A 578 2.40 -1.24 -9.85
CA LEU A 578 2.06 -0.67 -11.16
C LEU A 578 2.42 -1.66 -12.29
N MET A 579 3.63 -2.22 -12.27
CA MET A 579 4.07 -3.20 -13.28
C MET A 579 3.21 -4.47 -13.27
N ALA A 580 2.86 -4.99 -12.09
CA ALA A 580 1.98 -6.14 -11.94
C ALA A 580 0.59 -5.86 -12.51
N THR A 581 0.04 -4.67 -12.23
CA THR A 581 -1.27 -4.24 -12.73
C THR A 581 -1.28 -4.13 -14.26
N LEU A 582 -0.24 -3.51 -14.83
CA LEU A 582 -0.08 -3.38 -16.28
C LEU A 582 0.04 -4.75 -16.97
N ALA A 583 0.87 -5.64 -16.42
CA ALA A 583 1.08 -6.99 -16.96
C ALA A 583 -0.15 -7.90 -16.80
N GLY A 584 -0.91 -7.77 -15.70
CA GLY A 584 -2.13 -8.53 -15.45
C GLY A 584 -3.27 -8.21 -16.44
N ARG A 585 -3.40 -6.94 -16.86
CA ARG A 585 -4.55 -6.46 -17.64
C ARG A 585 -4.52 -6.76 -19.13
N SER A 586 -3.34 -6.86 -19.75
CA SER A 586 -3.25 -7.02 -21.21
C SER A 586 -2.10 -7.93 -21.64
N ALA A 587 -2.42 -8.91 -22.51
CA ALA A 587 -1.43 -9.78 -23.13
C ALA A 587 -0.43 -9.01 -24.01
N PHE A 588 -0.88 -7.94 -24.67
CA PHE A 588 -0.01 -7.08 -25.48
C PHE A 588 1.10 -6.43 -24.64
N ILE A 589 0.76 -5.98 -23.43
CA ILE A 589 1.72 -5.36 -22.51
C ILE A 589 2.74 -6.39 -22.03
N ARG A 590 2.29 -7.61 -21.71
CA ARG A 590 3.20 -8.71 -21.35
C ARG A 590 4.22 -9.01 -22.43
N VAL A 591 3.80 -9.05 -23.70
CA VAL A 591 4.72 -9.26 -24.83
C VAL A 591 5.77 -8.15 -24.90
N ARG A 592 5.37 -6.88 -24.79
CA ARG A 592 6.33 -5.76 -24.79
C ARG A 592 7.28 -5.78 -23.60
N LEU A 593 6.75 -6.09 -22.42
CA LEU A 593 7.54 -6.23 -21.19
C LEU A 593 8.56 -7.37 -21.26
N ARG A 594 8.24 -8.44 -21.99
CA ARG A 594 9.18 -9.53 -22.25
C ARG A 594 10.28 -9.10 -23.22
N ASP A 595 9.94 -8.29 -24.22
CA ASP A 595 10.91 -7.77 -25.19
C ASP A 595 11.90 -6.77 -24.53
N GLU A 596 11.49 -6.13 -23.42
CA GLU A 596 12.37 -5.34 -22.54
C GLU A 596 13.34 -6.26 -21.77
N SER A 597 14.58 -6.37 -22.24
CA SER A 597 15.58 -7.30 -21.71
C SER A 597 15.94 -7.10 -20.23
N ALA A 598 15.60 -5.95 -19.63
CA ALA A 598 15.95 -5.60 -18.25
C ALA A 598 14.89 -6.02 -17.21
N LEU A 599 13.66 -6.38 -17.60
CA LEU A 599 12.58 -6.65 -16.63
C LEU A 599 12.95 -7.80 -15.67
N PHE A 600 13.36 -8.93 -16.24
CA PHE A 600 13.59 -10.17 -15.49
C PHE A 600 14.71 -9.99 -14.45
N SER A 601 15.85 -9.43 -14.87
CA SER A 601 17.01 -9.21 -14.00
C SER A 601 16.71 -8.20 -12.89
N LYS A 602 16.02 -7.09 -13.21
CA LYS A 602 15.68 -6.06 -12.23
C LYS A 602 14.69 -6.55 -11.19
N ILE A 603 13.60 -7.23 -11.59
CA ILE A 603 12.60 -7.75 -10.63
C ILE A 603 13.19 -8.86 -9.76
N LYS A 604 14.01 -9.77 -10.32
CA LYS A 604 14.76 -10.76 -9.53
C LYS A 604 15.69 -10.08 -8.52
N GLY A 605 16.39 -9.03 -8.94
CA GLY A 605 17.25 -8.22 -8.07
C GLY A 605 16.49 -7.56 -6.92
N LEU A 606 15.34 -6.92 -7.21
CA LEU A 606 14.45 -6.34 -6.20
C LEU A 606 13.95 -7.38 -5.20
N LEU A 607 13.49 -8.53 -5.70
CA LEU A 607 13.01 -9.63 -4.86
C LEU A 607 14.12 -10.19 -3.97
N ASN A 608 15.32 -10.40 -4.53
CA ASN A 608 16.48 -10.87 -3.77
C ASN A 608 16.86 -9.89 -2.65
N THR A 609 16.95 -8.59 -2.96
CA THR A 609 17.18 -7.55 -1.95
C THR A 609 16.12 -7.57 -0.84
N ALA A 610 14.84 -7.66 -1.21
CA ALA A 610 13.74 -7.64 -0.23
C ALA A 610 13.76 -8.89 0.68
N VAL A 611 14.03 -10.06 0.12
CA VAL A 611 14.16 -11.32 0.88
C VAL A 611 15.37 -11.25 1.83
N LEU A 612 16.53 -10.78 1.35
CA LEU A 612 17.73 -10.60 2.20
C LEU A 612 17.52 -9.57 3.31
N TYR A 613 16.84 -8.45 3.03
CA TYR A 613 16.53 -7.43 4.02
C TYR A 613 15.60 -7.98 5.11
N ARG A 614 14.56 -8.73 4.70
CA ARG A 614 13.64 -9.41 5.62
C ARG A 614 14.36 -10.42 6.53
N GLN A 615 15.36 -11.13 5.99
CA GLN A 615 16.21 -12.04 6.76
C GLN A 615 17.03 -11.30 7.81
N GLN A 616 17.76 -10.25 7.41
CA GLN A 616 18.63 -9.48 8.32
C GLN A 616 17.85 -8.81 9.47
N GLU A 617 16.67 -8.24 9.20
CA GLU A 617 15.85 -7.64 10.25
C GLU A 617 15.24 -8.67 11.21
N ARG A 618 14.87 -9.87 10.74
CA ARG A 618 14.35 -10.94 11.61
C ARG A 618 15.38 -11.45 12.60
N ASP A 619 16.66 -11.42 12.23
CA ASP A 619 17.77 -11.83 13.08
C ASP A 619 18.17 -10.74 14.10
N THR A 620 17.78 -9.47 13.87
CA THR A 620 18.25 -8.31 14.66
C THR A 620 17.16 -7.56 15.43
N ALA A 621 15.89 -7.60 15.01
CA ALA A 621 14.81 -6.77 15.57
C ALA A 621 13.71 -7.57 16.28
N GLY A 622 13.25 -7.06 17.43
CA GLY A 622 12.03 -7.53 18.09
C GLY A 622 10.74 -7.18 17.30
N PRO A 623 9.54 -7.57 17.79
CA PRO A 623 8.28 -7.63 17.03
C PRO A 623 7.66 -6.29 16.57
N TYR A 624 8.41 -5.19 16.50
CA TYR A 624 7.92 -3.84 16.17
C TYR A 624 8.78 -3.08 15.15
N SER A 625 9.44 -3.75 14.18
CA SER A 625 10.06 -3.04 13.04
C SER A 625 9.04 -2.82 11.91
N ASN A 626 9.18 -1.68 11.22
CA ASN A 626 8.27 -1.17 10.20
C ASN A 626 8.42 -1.95 8.87
N MET A 627 8.18 -3.27 8.88
CA MET A 627 8.41 -4.19 7.76
C MET A 627 7.41 -4.04 6.59
N GLU A 628 6.38 -3.23 6.74
CA GLU A 628 5.25 -3.11 5.81
C GLU A 628 5.69 -2.82 4.36
N GLY A 629 6.71 -1.97 4.18
CA GLY A 629 7.27 -1.67 2.85
C GLY A 629 7.94 -2.87 2.19
N CYS A 630 8.64 -3.70 2.96
CA CYS A 630 9.28 -4.92 2.47
C CYS A 630 8.23 -5.98 2.09
N TYR A 631 7.21 -6.18 2.93
CA TYR A 631 6.08 -7.07 2.62
C TYR A 631 5.38 -6.68 1.31
N LYS A 632 5.04 -5.38 1.16
CA LYS A 632 4.42 -4.84 -0.05
C LYS A 632 5.31 -5.03 -1.30
N LEU A 633 6.65 -4.88 -1.16
CA LEU A 633 7.59 -5.08 -2.25
C LEU A 633 7.67 -6.54 -2.70
N ILE A 634 7.77 -7.48 -1.75
CA ILE A 634 7.77 -8.93 -2.05
C ILE A 634 6.45 -9.31 -2.74
N LYS A 635 5.31 -8.90 -2.19
CA LYS A 635 3.98 -9.15 -2.77
C LYS A 635 3.90 -8.63 -4.20
N GLY A 636 4.35 -7.40 -4.44
CA GLY A 636 4.42 -6.81 -5.78
C GLY A 636 5.26 -7.63 -6.74
N CYS A 637 6.48 -8.03 -6.34
CA CYS A 637 7.38 -8.81 -7.20
C CYS A 637 6.77 -10.17 -7.58
N LEU A 638 6.16 -10.86 -6.61
CA LEU A 638 5.46 -12.11 -6.85
C LEU A 638 4.30 -11.91 -7.83
N LEU A 639 3.47 -10.87 -7.66
CA LEU A 639 2.37 -10.56 -8.58
C LEU A 639 2.85 -10.28 -10.02
N VAL A 640 3.99 -9.61 -10.19
CA VAL A 640 4.60 -9.45 -11.52
C VAL A 640 4.90 -10.82 -12.12
N ILE A 641 5.60 -11.70 -11.42
CA ILE A 641 5.95 -13.03 -11.95
C ILE A 641 4.68 -13.84 -12.26
N THR A 642 3.70 -13.83 -11.36
CA THR A 642 2.39 -14.50 -11.53
C THR A 642 1.65 -14.01 -12.77
N SER A 643 1.76 -12.73 -13.14
CA SER A 643 1.12 -12.21 -14.36
C SER A 643 1.62 -12.87 -15.65
N PHE A 644 2.82 -13.46 -15.64
CA PHE A 644 3.43 -14.20 -16.76
C PHE A 644 3.24 -15.72 -16.68
N GLN A 645 2.47 -16.24 -15.71
CA GLN A 645 2.39 -17.69 -15.43
C GLN A 645 1.95 -18.57 -16.62
N TYR A 646 1.24 -18.00 -17.60
CA TYR A 646 0.78 -18.71 -18.79
C TYR A 646 1.69 -18.50 -20.02
N ASP A 647 2.72 -17.65 -19.92
CA ASP A 647 3.66 -17.36 -21.01
C ASP A 647 4.96 -18.17 -20.83
N GLU A 648 5.00 -19.33 -21.48
CA GLU A 648 6.12 -20.27 -21.39
C GLU A 648 7.52 -19.66 -21.60
N PRO A 649 7.80 -18.82 -22.64
CA PRO A 649 9.12 -18.23 -22.82
C PRO A 649 9.51 -17.29 -21.67
N SER A 650 8.58 -16.49 -21.14
CA SER A 650 8.84 -15.64 -19.97
C SER A 650 9.13 -16.47 -18.72
N MET A 651 8.35 -17.52 -18.48
CA MET A 651 8.57 -18.41 -17.34
C MET A 651 9.93 -19.11 -17.42
N ARG A 652 10.39 -19.52 -18.61
CA ARG A 652 11.75 -20.05 -18.78
C ARG A 652 12.83 -19.03 -18.38
N GLN A 653 12.64 -17.74 -18.68
CA GLN A 653 13.57 -16.67 -18.27
C GLN A 653 13.51 -16.36 -16.76
N TRP A 654 12.32 -16.41 -16.14
CA TRP A 654 12.20 -16.31 -14.68
C TRP A 654 12.93 -17.46 -13.97
N LEU A 655 12.86 -18.67 -14.53
CA LEU A 655 13.46 -19.88 -13.96
C LEU A 655 14.93 -20.08 -14.33
N SER A 656 15.47 -19.41 -15.36
CA SER A 656 16.88 -19.54 -15.73
C SER A 656 17.80 -18.85 -14.73
N SER A 657 18.88 -19.54 -14.35
CA SER A 657 20.03 -19.00 -13.63
C SER A 657 21.18 -18.77 -14.62
N ASN A 658 21.27 -17.56 -15.18
CA ASN A 658 22.43 -17.17 -15.99
C ASN A 658 23.56 -16.68 -15.05
N ASP A 659 24.81 -16.63 -15.53
CA ASP A 659 26.00 -16.26 -14.75
C ASP A 659 25.76 -15.00 -13.87
N GLY A 660 25.59 -15.22 -12.55
CA GLY A 660 25.38 -14.16 -11.54
C GLY A 660 23.94 -13.87 -11.13
N GLU A 661 22.91 -14.41 -11.82
CA GLU A 661 21.50 -14.20 -11.48
C GLU A 661 20.87 -15.40 -10.74
N VAL A 662 20.19 -15.09 -9.63
CA VAL A 662 19.46 -16.06 -8.81
C VAL A 662 18.16 -16.47 -9.51
N SER A 663 17.83 -17.77 -9.52
CA SER A 663 16.53 -18.24 -10.04
C SER A 663 15.37 -17.71 -9.20
N ALA A 664 14.21 -17.47 -9.83
CA ALA A 664 12.99 -17.15 -9.10
C ALA A 664 12.66 -18.24 -8.05
N VAL A 665 12.93 -19.52 -8.30
CA VAL A 665 12.64 -20.62 -7.37
C VAL A 665 13.41 -20.46 -6.06
N SER A 666 14.71 -20.15 -6.12
CA SER A 666 15.54 -19.91 -4.93
C SER A 666 15.11 -18.68 -4.12
N LEU A 667 14.37 -17.74 -4.73
CA LEU A 667 13.81 -16.58 -4.04
C LEU A 667 12.40 -16.85 -3.48
N ILE A 668 11.65 -17.74 -4.12
CA ILE A 668 10.28 -18.13 -3.71
C ILE A 668 10.33 -19.12 -2.55
N LEU A 669 11.25 -20.10 -2.57
CA LEU A 669 11.33 -21.14 -1.54
C LEU A 669 11.47 -20.60 -0.11
N PRO A 670 12.30 -19.57 0.17
CA PRO A 670 12.39 -18.99 1.52
C PRO A 670 11.11 -18.22 1.93
N ILE A 671 10.29 -17.78 0.98
CA ILE A 671 8.99 -17.16 1.27
C ILE A 671 7.94 -18.23 1.58
N VAL A 672 7.94 -19.33 0.81
CA VAL A 672 7.06 -20.49 1.04
C VAL A 672 7.41 -21.19 2.35
N PHE A 673 8.70 -21.29 2.69
CA PHE A 673 9.20 -21.95 3.89
C PHE A 673 10.14 -21.04 4.69
N PRO A 674 9.60 -20.04 5.41
CA PRO A 674 10.40 -19.03 6.13
C PRO A 674 11.36 -19.60 7.19
N TRP A 675 11.15 -20.84 7.63
CA TRP A 675 11.99 -21.50 8.63
C TRP A 675 13.22 -22.20 8.06
N MET A 676 13.33 -22.39 6.74
CA MET A 676 14.50 -23.03 6.11
C MET A 676 15.81 -22.29 6.37
N GLU A 677 15.73 -21.01 6.72
CA GLU A 677 16.86 -20.11 6.89
C GLU A 677 17.57 -20.29 8.23
N ARG A 678 16.99 -21.05 9.18
CA ARG A 678 17.60 -21.27 10.51
C ARG A 678 18.46 -22.55 10.52
N PRO A 679 19.76 -22.47 10.87
CA PRO A 679 20.67 -23.62 10.83
C PRO A 679 20.28 -24.76 11.78
N HIS A 680 19.43 -24.50 12.78
CA HIS A 680 19.00 -25.47 13.79
C HIS A 680 17.62 -26.11 13.52
N ILE A 681 16.84 -25.58 12.57
CA ILE A 681 15.48 -26.07 12.26
C ILE A 681 15.45 -26.53 10.81
N ARG A 682 15.76 -27.81 10.56
CA ARG A 682 15.75 -28.37 9.20
C ARG A 682 14.32 -28.57 8.66
N ILE A 683 13.40 -28.97 9.53
CA ILE A 683 11.98 -29.19 9.26
C ILE A 683 11.21 -28.60 10.45
N ALA A 684 10.30 -27.65 10.21
CA ALA A 684 9.62 -26.93 11.28
C ALA A 684 8.55 -27.76 11.99
N ASP A 685 8.41 -27.54 13.30
CA ASP A 685 7.31 -28.05 14.09
C ASP A 685 5.99 -27.33 13.75
N MET A 686 4.88 -28.01 14.01
CA MET A 686 3.53 -27.49 13.71
C MET A 686 3.29 -26.10 14.31
N GLN A 687 3.75 -25.85 15.54
CA GLN A 687 3.60 -24.55 16.20
C GLN A 687 4.38 -23.43 15.49
N ALA A 688 5.57 -23.73 14.96
CA ALA A 688 6.36 -22.78 14.21
C ALA A 688 5.69 -22.44 12.87
N ILE A 689 5.15 -23.45 12.17
CA ILE A 689 4.39 -23.25 10.92
C ILE A 689 3.20 -22.30 11.15
N TYR A 690 2.40 -22.53 12.21
CA TYR A 690 1.29 -21.63 12.55
C TYR A 690 1.73 -20.23 12.95
N SER A 691 2.89 -20.06 13.60
CA SER A 691 3.38 -18.71 13.92
C SER A 691 3.73 -17.91 12.67
N TYR A 692 4.31 -18.54 11.64
CA TYR A 692 4.64 -17.87 10.38
C TYR A 692 3.40 -17.62 9.53
N LEU A 693 2.45 -18.57 9.50
CA LEU A 693 1.16 -18.35 8.81
C LEU A 693 0.40 -17.17 9.40
N ARG A 694 0.47 -16.93 10.72
CA ARG A 694 -0.18 -15.78 11.34
C ARG A 694 0.46 -14.43 10.96
N THR A 695 1.75 -14.42 10.62
CA THR A 695 2.47 -13.18 10.29
C THR A 695 2.51 -12.91 8.80
N ASP A 696 2.53 -13.96 7.96
CA ASP A 696 2.86 -13.87 6.53
C ASP A 696 1.84 -14.56 5.60
N GLU A 697 0.59 -14.76 6.05
CA GLU A 697 -0.42 -15.60 5.39
C GLU A 697 -0.55 -15.34 3.88
N ASP A 698 -0.74 -14.06 3.51
CA ASP A 698 -0.86 -13.59 2.13
C ASP A 698 0.34 -13.93 1.25
N LEU A 699 1.56 -13.67 1.77
CA LEU A 699 2.79 -13.90 1.02
C LEU A 699 3.03 -15.39 0.82
N MET A 700 2.81 -16.19 1.85
CA MET A 700 2.98 -17.64 1.79
C MET A 700 2.00 -18.24 0.78
N ALA A 701 0.73 -17.81 0.80
CA ALA A 701 -0.29 -18.26 -0.14
C ALA A 701 0.03 -17.87 -1.60
N LEU A 702 0.45 -16.62 -1.84
CA LEU A 702 0.81 -16.17 -3.19
C LEU A 702 2.07 -16.87 -3.71
N ALA A 703 3.07 -17.06 -2.85
CA ALA A 703 4.32 -17.74 -3.19
C ALA A 703 4.08 -19.24 -3.47
N SER A 704 3.22 -19.92 -2.69
CA SER A 704 2.89 -21.33 -2.93
C SER A 704 2.05 -21.51 -4.20
N TYR A 705 1.13 -20.60 -4.49
CA TYR A 705 0.39 -20.57 -5.76
C TYR A 705 1.32 -20.41 -6.97
N LEU A 706 2.27 -19.47 -6.88
CA LEU A 706 3.27 -19.26 -7.93
C LEU A 706 4.16 -20.49 -8.11
N LEU A 707 4.59 -21.13 -7.01
CA LEU A 707 5.39 -22.36 -7.04
C LEU A 707 4.61 -23.50 -7.69
N GLU A 708 3.33 -23.65 -7.39
CA GLU A 708 2.47 -24.65 -8.01
C GLU A 708 2.42 -24.45 -9.53
N HIS A 709 2.17 -23.23 -10.00
CA HIS A 709 2.17 -22.92 -11.43
C HIS A 709 3.54 -23.11 -12.08
N ALA A 710 4.61 -22.63 -11.45
CA ALA A 710 5.98 -22.80 -11.94
C ALA A 710 6.40 -24.27 -12.03
N SER A 711 5.91 -25.15 -11.14
CA SER A 711 6.21 -26.58 -11.14
C SER A 711 5.69 -27.34 -12.37
N SER A 712 4.83 -26.71 -13.20
CA SER A 712 4.50 -27.25 -14.53
C SER A 712 5.69 -27.23 -15.50
N HIS A 713 6.72 -26.42 -15.23
CA HIS A 713 7.94 -26.33 -16.03
C HIS A 713 9.05 -27.24 -15.49
N PRO A 714 9.71 -28.05 -16.35
CA PRO A 714 10.77 -28.98 -15.93
C PRO A 714 11.95 -28.34 -15.18
N LEU A 715 12.32 -27.10 -15.52
CA LEU A 715 13.40 -26.36 -14.85
C LEU A 715 13.08 -26.07 -13.38
N CYS A 716 11.83 -25.73 -13.08
CA CYS A 716 11.38 -25.50 -11.70
C CYS A 716 11.45 -26.80 -10.90
N VAL A 717 10.93 -27.89 -11.45
CA VAL A 717 10.95 -29.22 -10.82
C VAL A 717 12.38 -29.62 -10.46
N ARG A 718 13.32 -29.47 -11.41
CA ARG A 718 14.74 -29.76 -11.18
C ARG A 718 15.34 -28.92 -10.05
N GLN A 719 15.11 -27.60 -10.05
CA GLN A 719 15.63 -26.70 -9.01
C GLN A 719 15.06 -26.99 -7.62
N VAL A 720 13.77 -27.37 -7.53
CA VAL A 720 13.16 -27.75 -6.25
C VAL A 720 13.75 -29.08 -5.74
N ILE A 721 13.99 -30.04 -6.63
CA ILE A 721 14.62 -31.33 -6.28
C ILE A 721 16.08 -31.13 -5.84
N GLU A 722 16.84 -30.26 -6.51
CA GLU A 722 18.23 -29.96 -6.17
C GLU A 722 18.36 -29.20 -4.83
N HIS A 723 17.28 -28.59 -4.33
CA HIS A 723 17.26 -27.88 -3.06
C HIS A 723 17.02 -28.85 -1.87
N GLU A 724 18.04 -29.03 -1.03
CA GLU A 724 18.13 -30.05 0.03
C GLU A 724 16.85 -30.19 0.90
N LEU A 725 16.29 -29.07 1.35
CA LEU A 725 15.18 -29.06 2.32
C LEU A 725 13.79 -28.88 1.69
N ALA A 726 13.67 -28.68 0.37
CA ALA A 726 12.40 -28.30 -0.23
C ALA A 726 11.35 -29.41 -0.20
N LEU A 727 11.71 -30.63 -0.65
CA LEU A 727 10.82 -31.78 -0.68
C LEU A 727 10.36 -32.26 0.72
N PRO A 728 11.25 -32.37 1.74
CA PRO A 728 10.82 -32.72 3.09
C PRO A 728 9.81 -31.71 3.67
N ASN A 729 10.03 -30.41 3.44
CA ASN A 729 9.13 -29.36 3.94
C ASN A 729 7.79 -29.34 3.19
N LEU A 730 7.77 -29.63 1.88
CA LEU A 730 6.51 -29.86 1.14
C LEU A 730 5.71 -31.01 1.77
N CYS A 731 6.37 -32.13 2.10
CA CYS A 731 5.73 -33.28 2.73
C CYS A 731 5.18 -32.94 4.12
N LYS A 732 6.00 -32.32 4.97
CA LYS A 732 5.62 -31.88 6.32
C LYS A 732 4.38 -30.98 6.31
N VAL A 733 4.39 -29.95 5.47
CA VAL A 733 3.26 -29.00 5.34
C VAL A 733 1.99 -29.71 4.85
N THR A 734 2.13 -30.63 3.88
CA THR A 734 1.00 -31.41 3.39
C THR A 734 0.37 -32.27 4.50
N ILE A 735 1.18 -32.89 5.36
CA ILE A 735 0.68 -33.77 6.43
C ILE A 735 0.02 -32.98 7.56
N ASP A 736 0.60 -31.84 7.95
CA ASP A 736 0.18 -31.09 9.14
C ASP A 736 -1.03 -30.16 8.89
N LEU A 737 -1.19 -29.63 7.65
CA LEU A 737 -2.22 -28.61 7.35
C LEU A 737 -3.44 -29.14 6.58
N LEU A 738 -3.23 -30.00 5.57
CA LEU A 738 -4.31 -30.52 4.71
C LEU A 738 -5.52 -31.14 5.44
N PRO A 739 -5.34 -31.91 6.54
CA PRO A 739 -6.45 -32.60 7.21
C PRO A 739 -7.50 -31.65 7.78
N ARG A 740 -7.05 -30.48 8.21
CA ARG A 740 -7.85 -29.44 8.84
C ARG A 740 -8.60 -28.58 7.80
N CYS A 741 -8.18 -28.64 6.54
CA CYS A 741 -8.85 -27.96 5.43
C CYS A 741 -10.04 -28.79 4.90
N SER A 742 -9.95 -30.12 4.90
CA SER A 742 -11.04 -31.01 4.47
C SER A 742 -12.29 -31.00 5.35
N GLU A 743 -12.21 -30.50 6.59
CA GLU A 743 -13.39 -30.23 7.43
C GLU A 743 -14.11 -28.92 7.03
N SER A 744 -13.47 -28.11 6.19
CA SER A 744 -13.90 -26.76 5.80
C SER A 744 -13.83 -26.57 4.28
N GLN A 745 -14.70 -27.24 3.49
CA GLN A 745 -15.42 -26.68 2.33
C GLN A 745 -15.77 -27.71 1.25
N CYS A 746 -17.04 -27.64 0.83
CA CYS A 746 -17.52 -27.96 -0.50
C CYS A 746 -17.71 -26.62 -1.22
N ILE A 747 -16.73 -26.17 -2.02
CA ILE A 747 -16.90 -25.01 -2.92
C ILE A 747 -16.14 -25.30 -4.23
N GLN A 748 -16.81 -24.99 -5.33
CA GLN A 748 -16.44 -25.23 -6.73
C GLN A 748 -15.24 -24.38 -7.18
N ASP A 749 -14.71 -24.71 -8.37
CA ASP A 749 -13.64 -24.03 -9.13
C ASP A 749 -13.90 -22.52 -9.36
N GLU A 750 -13.86 -21.70 -8.31
CA GLU A 750 -13.75 -20.25 -8.44
C GLU A 750 -12.27 -19.85 -8.34
N LYS A 751 -11.77 -19.40 -9.48
CA LYS A 751 -10.49 -18.72 -9.67
C LYS A 751 -10.34 -17.70 -8.52
N PRO A 752 -9.29 -17.78 -7.69
CA PRO A 752 -9.17 -16.84 -6.60
C PRO A 752 -8.95 -15.45 -7.23
N ASP A 753 -9.83 -14.51 -6.92
CA ASP A 753 -9.79 -13.11 -7.37
C ASP A 753 -8.63 -12.34 -6.68
N ILE A 754 -7.49 -13.01 -6.44
CA ILE A 754 -6.24 -12.48 -5.88
C ILE A 754 -5.66 -11.37 -6.77
N LEU A 755 -6.06 -11.32 -8.05
CA LEU A 755 -5.68 -10.25 -8.98
C LEU A 755 -6.51 -8.96 -8.80
N MET A 756 -7.64 -8.99 -8.08
CA MET A 756 -8.58 -7.87 -7.97
C MET A 756 -8.77 -7.35 -6.54
N ASP A 757 -8.45 -8.10 -5.49
CA ASP A 757 -8.47 -7.61 -4.11
C ASP A 757 -7.23 -6.77 -3.77
N MET A 758 -7.20 -5.56 -4.34
CA MET A 758 -6.19 -4.52 -4.12
C MET A 758 -6.71 -3.42 -3.17
N ASN A 759 -7.62 -3.77 -2.25
CA ASN A 759 -8.39 -2.81 -1.42
C ASN A 759 -7.78 -2.46 -0.05
N ASP A 760 -6.50 -2.80 0.21
CA ASP A 760 -5.85 -2.48 1.50
C ASP A 760 -5.32 -1.03 1.63
N ASP A 761 -5.57 -0.14 0.66
CA ASP A 761 -5.04 1.23 0.71
C ASP A 761 -5.90 2.21 1.56
N ASN A 762 -6.70 1.72 2.52
CA ASN A 762 -7.53 2.58 3.39
C ASN A 762 -6.80 3.16 4.62
N ASP A 763 -5.60 2.68 4.97
CA ASP A 763 -4.92 3.12 6.21
C ASP A 763 -3.81 4.18 6.01
N ASP A 764 -3.21 4.31 4.82
CA ASP A 764 -2.03 5.19 4.61
C ASP A 764 -2.36 6.69 4.44
N LEU A 765 -3.64 7.10 4.51
CA LEU A 765 -4.07 8.51 4.40
C LEU A 765 -4.69 9.10 5.68
N LYS A 766 -4.67 8.36 6.80
CA LYS A 766 -5.30 8.77 8.08
C LYS A 766 -4.35 9.04 9.25
N GLU A 767 -3.05 9.25 9.03
CA GLU A 767 -2.16 9.73 10.10
C GLU A 767 -2.15 11.26 10.20
N SER A 768 -3.25 11.81 10.73
CA SER A 768 -3.25 13.01 11.56
C SER A 768 -4.69 13.34 11.95
N GLU A 769 -5.21 12.70 12.99
CA GLU A 769 -6.09 13.27 14.03
C GLU A 769 -6.81 12.15 14.79
N GLU A 770 -6.70 12.23 16.11
CA GLU A 770 -7.55 11.61 17.13
C GLU A 770 -7.31 10.15 17.53
N ALA A 771 -6.51 10.03 18.60
CA ALA A 771 -6.64 8.99 19.61
C ALA A 771 -8.04 8.97 20.23
N LYS A 772 -8.51 7.74 20.53
CA LYS A 772 -9.68 7.33 21.31
C LYS A 772 -10.95 6.98 20.52
N SER A 773 -10.99 5.75 20.00
CA SER A 773 -12.16 4.89 20.17
C SER A 773 -11.78 3.41 20.06
N VAL A 774 -12.42 2.61 20.92
CA VAL A 774 -12.24 1.17 21.18
C VAL A 774 -12.18 0.32 19.90
N PRO A 775 -11.30 -0.70 19.79
CA PRO A 775 -11.28 -1.61 18.65
C PRO A 775 -12.51 -2.53 18.69
N GLY A 776 -13.42 -2.34 17.74
CA GLY A 776 -14.42 -3.34 17.40
C GLY A 776 -13.75 -4.47 16.60
N GLU A 777 -14.03 -5.71 16.99
CA GLU A 777 -13.50 -6.94 16.38
C GLU A 777 -13.77 -6.99 14.86
N PRO A 778 -12.78 -7.33 14.02
CA PRO A 778 -13.03 -7.70 12.64
C PRO A 778 -13.69 -9.07 12.57
N SER A 779 -14.74 -9.19 11.75
CA SER A 779 -15.52 -10.39 11.50
C SER A 779 -14.64 -11.60 11.15
N SER A 780 -14.87 -12.71 11.84
CA SER A 780 -14.03 -13.91 11.92
C SER A 780 -14.13 -14.91 10.73
N SER A 781 -14.63 -14.49 9.55
CA SER A 781 -14.96 -15.43 8.46
C SER A 781 -13.95 -15.57 7.31
N GLU A 782 -12.98 -14.67 7.14
CA GLU A 782 -12.05 -14.71 5.97
C GLU A 782 -10.74 -15.49 6.23
N LYS A 783 -10.28 -15.57 7.49
CA LYS A 783 -9.03 -16.22 7.90
C LYS A 783 -8.91 -17.75 7.64
N PRO A 784 -9.99 -18.55 7.51
CA PRO A 784 -9.86 -19.98 7.19
C PRO A 784 -9.50 -20.28 5.73
N LEU A 785 -9.73 -19.34 4.80
CA LEU A 785 -9.64 -19.55 3.36
C LEU A 785 -8.20 -19.51 2.81
N LEU A 786 -7.36 -18.56 3.24
CA LEU A 786 -5.99 -18.47 2.71
C LEU A 786 -5.09 -19.62 3.18
N MET A 787 -5.26 -20.05 4.44
CA MET A 787 -4.58 -21.26 4.94
C MET A 787 -4.92 -22.51 4.12
N SER A 788 -6.18 -22.68 3.68
CA SER A 788 -6.55 -23.80 2.82
C SER A 788 -5.97 -23.67 1.41
N HIS A 789 -5.95 -22.47 0.84
CA HIS A 789 -5.26 -22.20 -0.44
C HIS A 789 -3.76 -22.51 -0.38
N TYR A 790 -3.08 -22.12 0.70
CA TYR A 790 -1.67 -22.44 0.91
C TYR A 790 -1.46 -23.97 0.93
N ALA A 791 -2.22 -24.70 1.75
CA ALA A 791 -2.10 -26.16 1.87
C ALA A 791 -2.40 -26.89 0.55
N LEU A 792 -3.45 -26.48 -0.17
CA LEU A 792 -3.82 -27.06 -1.47
C LEU A 792 -2.78 -26.80 -2.56
N SER A 793 -2.23 -25.57 -2.62
CA SER A 793 -1.18 -25.22 -3.60
C SER A 793 0.10 -26.01 -3.36
N ILE A 794 0.45 -26.24 -2.08
CA ILE A 794 1.58 -27.09 -1.69
C ILE A 794 1.33 -28.55 -2.10
N GLN A 795 0.14 -29.09 -1.87
CA GLN A 795 -0.22 -30.42 -2.34
C GLN A 795 -0.14 -30.53 -3.87
N GLY A 796 -0.68 -29.55 -4.59
CA GLY A 796 -0.59 -29.47 -6.05
C GLY A 796 0.85 -29.42 -6.55
N THR A 797 1.72 -28.67 -5.87
CA THR A 797 3.15 -28.61 -6.15
C THR A 797 3.81 -29.97 -5.97
N SER A 798 3.55 -30.64 -4.84
CA SER A 798 4.07 -31.98 -4.55
C SER A 798 3.65 -32.98 -5.63
N LEU A 799 2.37 -32.97 -6.04
CA LEU A 799 1.88 -33.84 -7.10
C LEU A 799 2.54 -33.54 -8.44
N ARG A 800 2.68 -32.27 -8.85
CA ARG A 800 3.33 -31.91 -10.13
C ARG A 800 4.81 -32.29 -10.19
N ILE A 801 5.51 -32.24 -9.06
CA ILE A 801 6.92 -32.64 -8.95
C ILE A 801 7.09 -34.17 -8.99
N LEU A 802 6.27 -34.90 -8.23
CA LEU A 802 6.33 -36.37 -8.14
C LEU A 802 5.65 -37.06 -9.34
N GLU A 803 4.78 -36.35 -10.05
CA GLU A 803 4.02 -36.81 -11.21
C GLU A 803 4.22 -35.91 -12.45
N PRO A 804 5.45 -35.76 -12.96
CA PRO A 804 5.68 -34.91 -14.12
C PRO A 804 5.06 -35.55 -15.37
N ARG A 805 4.20 -34.81 -16.08
CA ARG A 805 3.52 -35.27 -17.30
C ARG A 805 4.48 -35.68 -18.43
N ASN A 806 5.68 -35.10 -18.46
CA ASN A 806 6.59 -35.21 -19.60
C ASN A 806 7.71 -36.24 -19.40
N ASN A 807 8.25 -36.39 -18.19
CA ASN A 807 9.40 -37.28 -17.94
C ASN A 807 9.47 -37.77 -16.49
N ILE A 808 8.90 -38.94 -16.24
CA ILE A 808 8.89 -39.61 -14.94
C ILE A 808 10.28 -40.07 -14.47
N ARG A 809 11.27 -40.17 -15.37
CA ARG A 809 12.64 -40.60 -15.01
C ARG A 809 13.38 -39.56 -14.18
N VAL A 810 13.04 -38.27 -14.32
CA VAL A 810 13.70 -37.18 -13.58
C VAL A 810 13.54 -37.36 -12.07
N PRO A 811 12.32 -37.39 -11.50
CA PRO A 811 12.13 -37.57 -10.05
C PRO A 811 12.64 -38.93 -9.53
N ILE A 812 12.61 -39.97 -10.37
CA ILE A 812 13.12 -41.31 -10.01
C ILE A 812 14.65 -41.27 -9.85
N LEU A 813 15.37 -40.83 -10.89
CA LEU A 813 16.84 -40.83 -10.89
C LEU A 813 17.45 -39.83 -9.92
N SER A 814 16.71 -38.78 -9.55
CA SER A 814 17.11 -37.77 -8.57
C SER A 814 16.72 -38.11 -7.13
N ASN A 815 16.21 -39.32 -6.87
CA ASN A 815 15.79 -39.74 -5.52
C ASN A 815 14.69 -38.85 -4.87
N ALA A 816 13.83 -38.24 -5.69
CA ALA A 816 12.86 -37.26 -5.19
C ALA A 816 11.83 -37.87 -4.23
N TYR A 817 11.41 -39.12 -4.43
CA TYR A 817 10.43 -39.78 -3.57
C TYR A 817 10.96 -39.98 -2.15
N THR A 818 12.19 -40.49 -2.00
CA THR A 818 12.83 -40.68 -0.69
C THR A 818 13.05 -39.35 0.02
N LEU A 819 13.52 -38.32 -0.69
CA LEU A 819 13.67 -36.97 -0.14
C LEU A 819 12.32 -36.38 0.32
N TYR A 820 11.26 -36.56 -0.47
CA TYR A 820 9.92 -36.09 -0.11
C TYR A 820 9.42 -36.75 1.17
N PHE A 821 9.41 -38.08 1.23
CA PHE A 821 8.88 -38.82 2.37
C PHE A 821 9.80 -38.82 3.60
N GLN A 822 10.94 -38.13 3.58
CA GLN A 822 11.88 -38.06 4.71
C GLN A 822 11.22 -37.50 5.97
N ALA A 823 10.31 -36.53 5.81
CA ALA A 823 9.59 -35.93 6.95
C ALA A 823 8.69 -36.94 7.69
N VAL A 824 8.26 -38.04 7.04
CA VAL A 824 7.37 -39.06 7.65
C VAL A 824 8.10 -39.90 8.70
N ILE A 825 9.36 -40.22 8.44
CA ILE A 825 10.20 -41.06 9.33
C ILE A 825 10.94 -40.26 10.40
N GLN A 826 11.02 -38.93 10.24
CA GLN A 826 11.68 -38.06 11.21
C GLN A 826 11.03 -38.18 12.59
N ARG A 827 11.85 -38.22 13.64
CA ARG A 827 11.41 -38.41 15.03
C ARG A 827 11.40 -37.06 15.79
N PRO A 828 10.35 -36.74 16.56
CA PRO A 828 9.13 -37.55 16.83
C PRO A 828 8.26 -37.70 15.58
N ARG A 829 7.67 -38.90 15.39
CA ARG A 829 6.86 -39.22 14.20
C ARG A 829 5.71 -38.22 14.04
N LEU A 830 5.41 -37.87 12.80
CA LEU A 830 4.23 -37.08 12.45
C LEU A 830 2.96 -37.85 12.81
N ARG A 831 2.00 -37.17 13.45
CA ARG A 831 0.70 -37.77 13.78
C ARG A 831 -0.23 -37.65 12.58
N GLY A 832 -0.58 -38.76 11.94
CA GLY A 832 -1.64 -38.85 10.94
C GLY A 832 -1.24 -39.50 9.62
N ASP A 833 -2.24 -40.12 8.98
CA ASP A 833 -2.10 -40.93 7.76
C ASP A 833 -2.17 -40.10 6.46
N HIS A 834 -2.00 -38.78 6.55
CA HIS A 834 -2.32 -37.88 5.44
C HIS A 834 -1.32 -37.93 4.27
N HIS A 835 -0.13 -38.45 4.51
CA HIS A 835 0.82 -38.81 3.46
C HIS A 835 0.23 -39.84 2.47
N LYS A 836 -0.73 -40.68 2.91
CA LYS A 836 -1.44 -41.63 2.05
C LYS A 836 -2.22 -40.96 0.93
N SER A 837 -2.68 -39.71 1.10
CA SER A 837 -3.41 -39.00 0.04
C SER A 837 -2.60 -38.88 -1.26
N ILE A 838 -1.30 -38.59 -1.14
CA ILE A 838 -0.37 -38.54 -2.27
C ILE A 838 -0.07 -39.94 -2.78
N CYS A 839 0.15 -40.91 -1.89
CA CYS A 839 0.40 -42.30 -2.31
C CYS A 839 -0.79 -42.88 -3.09
N ILE A 840 -2.04 -42.62 -2.68
CA ILE A 840 -3.27 -43.00 -3.40
C ILE A 840 -3.29 -42.35 -4.79
N HIS A 841 -2.90 -41.07 -4.90
CA HIS A 841 -2.82 -40.39 -6.18
C HIS A 841 -1.77 -41.03 -7.10
N LEU A 842 -0.56 -41.27 -6.58
CA LEU A 842 0.53 -41.94 -7.30
C LEU A 842 0.13 -43.36 -7.76
N TYR A 843 -0.53 -44.12 -6.89
CA TYR A 843 -1.02 -45.46 -7.23
C TYR A 843 -2.00 -45.39 -8.41
N LYS A 844 -3.02 -44.54 -8.30
CA LYS A 844 -4.09 -44.42 -9.30
C LYS A 844 -3.60 -43.89 -10.65
N HIS A 845 -2.65 -42.96 -10.66
CA HIS A 845 -2.24 -42.25 -11.88
C HIS A 845 -0.93 -42.75 -12.50
N ARG A 846 -0.03 -43.38 -11.72
CA ARG A 846 1.32 -43.76 -12.19
C ARG A 846 1.78 -45.18 -11.92
N MET A 847 1.07 -45.99 -11.15
CA MET A 847 1.52 -47.35 -10.87
C MET A 847 1.80 -48.17 -12.13
N GLU A 848 0.94 -48.07 -13.15
CA GLU A 848 1.14 -48.77 -14.43
C GLU A 848 2.41 -48.29 -15.16
N ASP A 849 2.68 -46.98 -15.15
CA ASP A 849 3.88 -46.39 -15.75
C ASP A 849 5.15 -46.85 -15.01
N PHE A 850 5.12 -46.87 -13.67
CA PHE A 850 6.23 -47.37 -12.86
C PHE A 850 6.51 -48.85 -13.13
N GLN A 851 5.48 -49.70 -13.19
CA GLN A 851 5.63 -51.13 -13.48
C GLN A 851 6.20 -51.37 -14.88
N LYS A 852 5.75 -50.62 -15.89
CA LYS A 852 6.31 -50.69 -17.26
C LYS A 852 7.77 -50.25 -17.28
N LEU A 853 8.10 -49.15 -16.59
CA LEU A 853 9.47 -48.64 -16.52
C LEU A 853 10.40 -49.60 -15.76
N TYR A 854 9.91 -50.21 -14.69
CA TYR A 854 10.65 -51.18 -13.89
C TYR A 854 11.01 -52.42 -14.70
N ARG A 855 10.04 -52.99 -15.44
CA ARG A 855 10.28 -54.10 -16.39
C ARG A 855 11.19 -53.70 -17.55
N PHE A 856 11.06 -52.47 -18.05
CA PHE A 856 11.94 -51.97 -19.11
C PHE A 856 13.39 -51.81 -18.65
N ALA A 857 13.62 -51.36 -17.41
CA ALA A 857 14.96 -51.19 -16.85
C ALA A 857 15.60 -52.51 -16.40
N GLN A 858 14.85 -53.61 -16.41
CA GLN A 858 15.31 -54.96 -16.09
C GLN A 858 16.06 -55.58 -17.29
N THR A 859 17.16 -54.96 -17.69
CA THR A 859 18.05 -55.39 -18.77
C THR A 859 19.41 -55.81 -18.21
N GLU A 860 20.14 -56.67 -18.92
CA GLU A 860 21.49 -57.14 -18.53
C GLU A 860 22.57 -56.02 -18.51
N ASP A 861 22.24 -54.81 -18.95
CA ASP A 861 23.13 -53.64 -18.94
C ASP A 861 23.20 -52.97 -17.55
N ASP A 862 24.39 -52.99 -16.93
CA ASP A 862 24.70 -52.28 -15.66
C ASP A 862 24.32 -50.78 -15.67
N SER A 863 24.29 -50.16 -16.85
CA SER A 863 23.92 -48.74 -17.02
C SER A 863 22.47 -48.42 -16.65
N ALA A 864 21.57 -49.41 -16.62
CA ALA A 864 20.15 -49.25 -16.28
C ALA A 864 19.82 -49.62 -14.83
N LEU A 865 20.79 -50.15 -14.06
CA LEU A 865 20.56 -50.66 -12.71
C LEU A 865 20.01 -49.58 -11.75
N LYS A 866 20.57 -48.37 -11.78
CA LYS A 866 20.08 -47.24 -10.97
C LYS A 866 18.62 -46.90 -11.28
N LEU A 867 18.23 -46.97 -12.57
CA LEU A 867 16.85 -46.72 -12.96
C LEU A 867 15.92 -47.83 -12.46
N HIS A 868 16.35 -49.10 -12.56
CA HIS A 868 15.58 -50.25 -12.07
C HIS A 868 15.32 -50.15 -10.56
N GLU A 869 16.38 -49.95 -9.78
CA GLU A 869 16.34 -49.83 -8.31
C GLU A 869 15.52 -48.63 -7.82
N MET A 870 15.77 -47.45 -8.37
CA MET A 870 15.02 -46.26 -7.97
C MET A 870 13.56 -46.30 -8.42
N THR A 871 13.24 -47.06 -9.48
CA THR A 871 11.84 -47.32 -9.84
C THR A 871 11.18 -48.26 -8.84
N ALA A 872 11.90 -49.25 -8.28
CA ALA A 872 11.39 -50.07 -7.19
C ALA A 872 11.07 -49.24 -5.92
N VAL A 873 11.93 -48.27 -5.59
CA VAL A 873 11.68 -47.27 -4.53
C VAL A 873 10.38 -46.50 -4.79
N ALA A 874 10.18 -46.01 -6.02
CA ALA A 874 8.95 -45.30 -6.39
C ALA A 874 7.70 -46.20 -6.31
N ILE A 875 7.79 -47.47 -6.76
CA ILE A 875 6.72 -48.47 -6.62
C ILE A 875 6.39 -48.71 -5.15
N GLY A 876 7.40 -48.82 -4.28
CA GLY A 876 7.21 -49.01 -2.85
C GLY A 876 6.39 -47.90 -2.20
N TYR A 877 6.70 -46.63 -2.49
CA TYR A 877 5.89 -45.51 -2.01
C TYR A 877 4.48 -45.48 -2.60
N ALA A 878 4.34 -45.75 -3.90
CA ALA A 878 3.04 -45.77 -4.56
C ALA A 878 2.15 -46.92 -4.04
N ALA A 879 2.72 -48.09 -3.71
CA ALA A 879 1.99 -49.26 -3.21
C ALA A 879 1.20 -48.98 -1.92
N ILE A 880 1.62 -47.99 -1.13
CA ILE A 880 0.89 -47.51 0.06
C ILE A 880 -0.52 -47.04 -0.30
N GLY A 881 -0.71 -46.53 -1.51
CA GLY A 881 -2.00 -46.08 -2.03
C GLY A 881 -2.94 -47.18 -2.51
N ALA A 882 -2.55 -48.46 -2.46
CA ALA A 882 -3.37 -49.58 -2.90
C ALA A 882 -4.67 -49.68 -2.09
N SER A 883 -5.79 -49.97 -2.77
CA SER A 883 -7.11 -49.99 -2.14
C SER A 883 -7.46 -51.34 -1.50
N SER A 884 -6.78 -52.42 -1.91
CA SER A 884 -6.98 -53.78 -1.41
C SER A 884 -5.66 -54.49 -1.06
N ALA A 885 -5.76 -55.56 -0.26
CA ALA A 885 -4.62 -56.42 0.08
C ALA A 885 -4.01 -57.08 -1.17
N ALA A 886 -4.85 -57.51 -2.12
CA ALA A 886 -4.41 -58.10 -3.39
C ALA A 886 -3.60 -57.11 -4.22
N GLU A 887 -4.07 -55.87 -4.35
CA GLU A 887 -3.37 -54.79 -5.06
C GLU A 887 -2.02 -54.43 -4.42
N TRP A 888 -1.96 -54.36 -3.09
CA TRP A 888 -0.73 -54.15 -2.33
C TRP A 888 0.28 -55.27 -2.59
N ASN A 889 -0.15 -56.52 -2.40
CA ASN A 889 0.71 -57.69 -2.53
C ASN A 889 1.21 -57.83 -3.97
N ALA A 890 0.35 -57.62 -4.98
CA ALA A 890 0.72 -57.68 -6.39
C ALA A 890 1.72 -56.58 -6.80
N SER A 891 1.58 -55.37 -6.25
CA SER A 891 2.47 -54.24 -6.60
C SER A 891 3.90 -54.43 -6.10
N LEU A 892 4.05 -55.06 -4.93
CA LEU A 892 5.35 -55.35 -4.32
C LEU A 892 5.94 -56.71 -4.75
N GLY A 893 5.10 -57.61 -5.28
CA GLY A 893 5.48 -59.00 -5.61
C GLY A 893 5.45 -59.96 -4.42
N LEU A 894 4.54 -59.72 -3.46
CA LEU A 894 4.33 -60.53 -2.25
C LEU A 894 3.20 -61.58 -2.44
N THR A 895 2.93 -61.99 -3.67
CA THR A 895 1.89 -62.99 -3.99
C THR A 895 2.38 -64.39 -3.63
N GLY A 896 1.64 -65.08 -2.78
CA GLY A 896 2.12 -66.26 -2.07
C GLY A 896 1.93 -67.59 -2.78
N ASP A 897 2.77 -67.86 -3.77
CA ASP A 897 3.10 -69.23 -4.11
C ASP A 897 4.36 -69.62 -3.34
N ASP A 898 4.24 -70.63 -2.47
CA ASP A 898 5.33 -71.19 -1.64
C ASP A 898 6.47 -71.80 -2.48
N ASP A 899 6.33 -71.86 -3.81
CA ASP A 899 7.28 -72.45 -4.77
C ASP A 899 8.18 -71.43 -5.49
N ASN A 900 8.02 -70.11 -5.25
CA ASN A 900 8.85 -69.14 -5.95
C ASN A 900 10.32 -69.22 -5.50
N THR A 901 11.20 -69.48 -6.46
CA THR A 901 12.66 -69.47 -6.26
C THR A 901 13.16 -68.02 -6.14
N ASN A 902 14.32 -67.78 -5.52
CA ASN A 902 14.93 -66.45 -5.35
C ASN A 902 15.12 -65.67 -6.67
N ASP A 903 15.18 -66.38 -7.80
CA ASP A 903 15.21 -65.81 -9.15
C ASP A 903 13.89 -65.11 -9.55
N GLU A 904 12.78 -65.37 -8.86
CA GLU A 904 11.49 -64.72 -9.10
C GLU A 904 11.24 -63.55 -8.17
N LEU A 905 11.65 -63.61 -6.89
CA LEU A 905 11.49 -62.48 -5.96
C LEU A 905 12.36 -61.28 -6.36
N SER A 906 13.60 -61.53 -6.82
CA SER A 906 14.52 -60.52 -7.34
C SER A 906 14.01 -59.79 -8.59
N ARG A 907 13.01 -60.35 -9.28
CA ARG A 907 12.36 -59.71 -10.44
C ARG A 907 11.23 -58.76 -10.05
N HIS A 908 10.88 -58.69 -8.77
CA HIS A 908 9.82 -57.84 -8.24
C HIS A 908 10.39 -56.69 -7.41
N ALA A 909 9.59 -55.62 -7.25
CA ALA A 909 10.03 -54.40 -6.59
C ALA A 909 10.53 -54.64 -5.16
N PHE A 910 9.87 -55.51 -4.38
CA PHE A 910 10.33 -55.86 -3.04
C PHE A 910 11.72 -56.53 -3.05
N GLY A 911 11.97 -57.46 -3.97
CA GLY A 911 13.28 -58.11 -4.09
C GLY A 911 14.39 -57.12 -4.46
N ALA A 912 14.12 -56.15 -5.34
CA ALA A 912 15.06 -55.08 -5.63
C ALA A 912 15.35 -54.19 -4.41
N LEU A 913 14.35 -53.87 -3.58
CA LEU A 913 14.55 -53.14 -2.33
C LEU A 913 15.41 -53.94 -1.33
N CYS A 914 15.18 -55.24 -1.20
CA CYS A 914 16.01 -56.14 -0.39
C CYS A 914 17.45 -56.19 -0.92
N GLN A 915 17.64 -56.20 -2.24
CA GLN A 915 18.96 -56.17 -2.85
C GLN A 915 19.70 -54.87 -2.53
N MET A 916 19.03 -53.73 -2.65
CA MET A 916 19.58 -52.42 -2.28
C MET A 916 19.91 -52.31 -0.78
N LEU A 917 19.15 -53.00 0.06
CA LEU A 917 19.33 -53.00 1.52
C LEU A 917 20.59 -53.78 1.93
N VAL A 918 20.80 -54.94 1.30
CA VAL A 918 21.71 -55.98 1.78
C VAL A 918 22.97 -56.17 0.93
N TYR A 919 22.95 -55.86 -0.37
CA TYR A 919 24.13 -56.00 -1.23
C TYR A 919 24.79 -54.66 -1.53
N ASN A 920 26.11 -54.64 -1.35
CA ASN A 920 26.98 -53.57 -1.84
C ASN A 920 27.42 -53.89 -3.28
N LEU A 921 27.40 -52.91 -4.17
CA LEU A 921 27.84 -53.11 -5.57
C LEU A 921 29.36 -52.97 -5.67
N GLU A 922 30.02 -53.70 -6.57
CA GLU A 922 31.50 -53.76 -6.61
C GLU A 922 32.20 -52.47 -7.10
N TYR A 923 31.49 -51.50 -7.69
CA TYR A 923 32.03 -50.21 -8.17
C TYR A 923 32.38 -49.18 -7.05
N GLU A 924 32.59 -49.65 -5.83
CA GLU A 924 32.63 -48.83 -4.60
C GLU A 924 34.03 -48.36 -4.16
N HIS A 925 35.10 -48.65 -4.92
CA HIS A 925 36.49 -48.36 -4.51
C HIS A 925 37.21 -47.26 -5.32
N ASP A 926 36.61 -46.68 -6.37
CA ASP A 926 37.30 -45.66 -7.18
C ASP A 926 37.10 -44.25 -6.62
N GLN A 927 37.99 -43.84 -5.72
CA GLN A 927 38.00 -42.54 -5.03
C GLN A 927 38.43 -41.33 -5.89
N GLU A 928 38.68 -41.45 -7.20
CA GLU A 928 39.35 -40.39 -7.97
C GLU A 928 38.47 -39.52 -8.89
N ASN A 929 37.15 -39.73 -9.01
CA ASN A 929 36.29 -38.85 -9.82
C ASN A 929 35.55 -37.78 -8.98
N THR A 930 36.03 -36.54 -9.08
CA THR A 930 35.59 -35.33 -8.35
C THR A 930 34.30 -34.68 -8.87
N ASN A 931 33.37 -35.46 -9.43
CA ASN A 931 32.00 -34.99 -9.66
C ASN A 931 31.11 -35.51 -8.53
N ARG A 932 30.63 -34.60 -7.66
CA ARG A 932 29.86 -34.87 -6.42
C ARG A 932 28.60 -35.76 -6.56
N LEU A 933 28.19 -36.15 -7.78
CA LEU A 933 26.99 -36.97 -7.99
C LEU A 933 27.26 -38.49 -8.02
N ASP A 934 28.49 -38.94 -8.26
CA ASP A 934 28.77 -40.36 -8.54
C ASP A 934 29.55 -41.11 -7.45
N THR A 935 30.13 -40.41 -6.46
CA THR A 935 31.01 -41.03 -5.44
C THR A 935 30.33 -41.41 -4.10
N VAL A 936 29.00 -41.28 -3.99
CA VAL A 936 28.24 -41.54 -2.73
C VAL A 936 27.01 -42.41 -2.99
N ILE A 937 27.08 -43.38 -3.89
CA ILE A 937 25.90 -44.14 -4.34
C ILE A 937 25.42 -45.15 -3.28
N THR A 938 26.30 -45.78 -2.51
CA THR A 938 25.94 -46.87 -1.58
C THR A 938 25.12 -46.46 -0.35
N PRO A 939 25.52 -45.43 0.44
CA PRO A 939 24.72 -45.04 1.60
C PRO A 939 23.38 -44.45 1.19
N LEU A 940 23.28 -43.83 0.00
CA LEU A 940 22.02 -43.31 -0.55
C LEU A 940 21.07 -44.45 -1.00
N ARG A 941 21.58 -45.51 -1.64
CA ARG A 941 20.78 -46.68 -2.05
C ARG A 941 20.18 -47.42 -0.86
N ARG A 942 21.02 -47.78 0.13
CA ARG A 942 20.55 -48.50 1.32
C ARG A 942 19.54 -47.67 2.11
N ASN A 943 19.82 -46.37 2.29
CA ASN A 943 18.91 -45.48 3.00
C ASN A 943 17.56 -45.34 2.28
N ALA A 944 17.55 -45.25 0.94
CA ALA A 944 16.31 -45.18 0.17
C ALA A 944 15.46 -46.45 0.34
N ALA A 945 16.07 -47.63 0.25
CA ALA A 945 15.36 -48.89 0.47
C ALA A 945 14.87 -49.04 1.92
N ALA A 946 15.74 -48.73 2.90
CA ALA A 946 15.40 -48.77 4.32
C ALA A 946 14.22 -47.86 4.65
N GLN A 947 14.20 -46.65 4.10
CA GLN A 947 13.13 -45.68 4.33
C GLN A 947 11.79 -46.13 3.72
N VAL A 948 11.80 -46.68 2.50
CA VAL A 948 10.58 -47.22 1.88
C VAL A 948 10.00 -48.34 2.74
N LEU A 949 10.84 -49.30 3.16
CA LEU A 949 10.42 -50.44 3.97
C LEU A 949 9.95 -50.01 5.37
N GLU A 950 10.60 -49.03 5.99
CA GLU A 950 10.15 -48.45 7.26
C GLU A 950 8.78 -47.80 7.13
N ILE A 951 8.54 -47.05 6.04
CA ILE A 951 7.23 -46.43 5.80
C ILE A 951 6.16 -47.47 5.48
N LEU A 952 6.48 -48.51 4.70
CA LEU A 952 5.56 -49.64 4.49
C LEU A 952 5.18 -50.33 5.82
N ALA A 953 6.13 -50.44 6.77
CA ALA A 953 5.88 -51.00 8.09
C ALA A 953 4.97 -50.12 8.97
N LEU A 954 4.90 -48.80 8.71
CA LEU A 954 3.98 -47.91 9.43
C LEU A 954 2.51 -48.28 9.20
N GLU A 955 2.15 -48.83 8.04
CA GLU A 955 0.79 -49.33 7.77
C GLU A 955 0.35 -50.42 8.75
N PHE A 956 1.31 -51.15 9.32
CA PHE A 956 1.06 -52.25 10.23
C PHE A 956 1.28 -51.87 11.70
N ALA A 957 1.72 -50.65 11.99
CA ALA A 957 2.10 -50.25 13.35
C ALA A 957 0.95 -50.39 14.36
N SER A 958 -0.26 -49.99 13.99
CA SER A 958 -1.45 -50.13 14.84
C SER A 958 -1.81 -51.61 15.09
N LEU A 959 -1.80 -52.43 14.03
CA LEU A 959 -2.04 -53.88 14.10
C LEU A 959 -1.00 -54.59 14.97
N TRP A 960 0.29 -54.30 14.76
CA TRP A 960 1.37 -54.89 15.53
C TRP A 960 1.28 -54.50 17.00
N SER A 961 1.02 -53.22 17.31
CA SER A 961 0.86 -52.76 18.70
C SER A 961 -0.29 -53.48 19.43
N ALA A 962 -1.41 -53.76 18.76
CA ALA A 962 -2.53 -54.51 19.35
C ALA A 962 -2.18 -55.98 19.61
N GLN A 963 -1.42 -56.62 18.70
CA GLN A 963 -0.95 -58.00 18.84
C GLN A 963 0.04 -58.16 20.01
N THR A 964 0.95 -57.21 20.21
CA THR A 964 1.94 -57.23 21.32
C THR A 964 1.29 -57.03 22.71
N VAL A 965 0.07 -56.51 22.78
CA VAL A 965 -0.72 -56.42 24.02
C VAL A 965 -1.42 -57.75 24.32
N MET A 966 -1.99 -58.40 23.30
CA MET A 966 -2.69 -59.70 23.44
C MET A 966 -1.73 -60.84 23.85
N ALA A 967 -0.45 -60.77 23.47
CA ALA A 967 0.57 -61.75 23.87
C ALA A 967 0.90 -61.71 25.38
N LYS A 968 0.59 -60.62 26.11
CA LYS A 968 0.80 -60.54 27.57
C LYS A 968 -0.19 -61.37 28.39
N ASP A 969 -1.36 -61.72 27.83
CA ASP A 969 -2.40 -62.47 28.56
C ASP A 969 -2.16 -63.99 28.54
N GLN A 970 -1.16 -64.46 27.78
CA GLN A 970 -0.73 -65.86 27.80
C GLN A 970 0.37 -66.08 28.85
N GLY A 971 -0.07 -66.29 30.10
CA GLY A 971 0.70 -66.99 31.12
C GLY A 971 1.50 -66.10 32.07
N SER A 972 0.85 -65.60 33.13
CA SER A 972 1.53 -65.33 34.40
C SER A 972 2.20 -66.63 34.87
N PHE A 973 3.50 -66.77 34.66
CA PHE A 973 4.26 -67.88 35.21
C PHE A 973 4.39 -67.67 36.73
N VAL A 974 3.50 -68.30 37.49
CA VAL A 974 3.54 -68.27 38.96
C VAL A 974 4.64 -69.22 39.44
N PHE A 975 5.84 -68.69 39.65
CA PHE A 975 6.88 -69.41 40.36
C PHE A 975 6.52 -69.50 41.85
N GLN A 976 6.54 -70.71 42.42
CA GLN A 976 6.33 -70.92 43.85
C GLN A 976 7.68 -70.97 44.58
N PRO A 977 7.96 -70.05 45.51
CA PRO A 977 9.17 -70.08 46.31
C PRO A 977 9.31 -71.39 47.08
N MET A 978 10.51 -71.98 47.07
CA MET A 978 10.84 -73.18 47.80
C MET A 978 11.87 -72.92 48.90
N ASN A 979 11.67 -73.57 50.04
CA ASN A 979 12.66 -73.63 51.12
C ASN A 979 13.77 -74.61 50.71
N CYS A 980 14.86 -74.08 50.16
CA CYS A 980 16.04 -74.87 49.80
C CYS A 980 16.83 -75.28 51.06
N ILE A 981 17.25 -76.54 51.12
CA ILE A 981 18.16 -77.07 52.16
C ILE A 981 19.59 -76.98 51.60
N GLU A 982 20.55 -76.45 52.38
CA GLU A 982 21.95 -76.24 51.95
C GLU A 982 22.69 -77.54 51.56
N GLU A 983 22.22 -78.71 52.01
CA GLU A 983 22.84 -80.01 51.75
C GLU A 983 22.46 -80.62 50.38
N ASP A 984 21.44 -80.10 49.68
CA ASP A 984 20.92 -80.66 48.41
C ASP A 984 21.48 -79.93 47.17
N MET A 985 22.81 -79.79 47.12
CA MET A 985 23.53 -79.09 46.05
C MET A 985 24.03 -80.05 44.96
N VAL A 986 24.12 -79.56 43.73
CA VAL A 986 24.71 -80.24 42.58
C VAL A 986 25.77 -79.36 41.95
N MET A 987 26.87 -79.98 41.51
CA MET A 987 27.96 -79.30 40.82
C MET A 987 27.98 -79.73 39.36
N PHE A 988 27.91 -78.77 38.45
CA PHE A 988 28.06 -78.97 37.02
C PHE A 988 29.47 -78.56 36.59
N VAL A 989 30.03 -79.27 35.60
CA VAL A 989 31.26 -78.88 34.91
C VAL A 989 30.94 -78.56 33.46
N THR A 990 31.21 -77.33 33.05
CA THR A 990 31.07 -76.86 31.67
C THR A 990 32.30 -77.21 30.83
N ASP A 991 32.22 -77.09 29.50
CA ASP A 991 33.32 -77.51 28.60
C ASP A 991 34.61 -76.69 28.77
N ASP A 992 34.49 -75.49 29.31
CA ASP A 992 35.62 -74.64 29.72
C ASP A 992 36.31 -75.12 31.02
N GLY A 993 35.87 -76.24 31.59
CA GLY A 993 36.41 -76.87 32.80
C GLY A 993 36.02 -76.17 34.10
N GLN A 994 35.14 -75.17 34.04
CA GLN A 994 34.70 -74.42 35.21
C GLN A 994 33.51 -75.10 35.90
N LYS A 995 33.32 -74.79 37.18
CA LYS A 995 32.36 -75.47 38.07
C LYS A 995 31.24 -74.52 38.49
N VAL A 996 29.99 -74.87 38.19
CA VAL A 996 28.80 -74.11 38.62
C VAL A 996 28.02 -74.93 39.64
N ILE A 997 27.62 -74.31 40.75
CA ILE A 997 26.86 -74.97 41.82
C ILE A 997 25.41 -74.50 41.76
N GLY A 998 24.47 -75.43 41.84
CA GLY A 998 23.04 -75.13 41.94
C GLY A 998 22.32 -76.06 42.93
N ASN A 999 21.10 -75.71 43.33
CA ASN A 999 20.30 -76.54 44.24
C ASN A 999 19.43 -77.55 43.46
N ARG A 1000 19.49 -78.84 43.80
CA ARG A 1000 18.78 -79.91 43.06
C ARG A 1000 17.27 -79.70 43.10
N ALA A 1001 16.69 -79.48 44.27
CA ALA A 1001 15.25 -79.25 44.41
C ALA A 1001 14.78 -78.06 43.56
N LEU A 1002 15.52 -76.94 43.61
CA LEU A 1002 15.21 -75.73 42.86
C LEU A 1002 15.31 -75.92 41.34
N LEU A 1003 16.35 -76.59 40.85
CA LEU A 1003 16.51 -76.83 39.41
C LEU A 1003 15.44 -77.79 38.86
N ARG A 1004 15.07 -78.82 39.62
CA ARG A 1004 14.01 -79.77 39.22
C ARG A 1004 12.63 -79.12 39.11
N SER A 1005 12.34 -78.06 39.88
CA SER A 1005 11.02 -77.41 39.83
C SER A 1005 10.85 -76.46 38.66
N VAL A 1006 11.95 -75.88 38.15
CA VAL A 1006 11.89 -74.87 37.08
C VAL A 1006 12.22 -75.47 35.70
N SER A 1007 12.85 -76.65 35.66
CA SER A 1007 13.27 -77.32 34.43
C SER A 1007 12.87 -78.80 34.43
N PRO A 1008 12.10 -79.26 33.42
CA PRO A 1008 11.79 -80.68 33.25
C PRO A 1008 13.04 -81.49 32.86
N ILE A 1009 14.04 -80.86 32.23
CA ILE A 1009 15.30 -81.51 31.86
C ILE A 1009 16.17 -81.72 33.10
N PHE A 1010 16.29 -80.74 34.00
CA PHE A 1010 16.95 -80.97 35.29
C PHE A 1010 16.14 -81.92 36.17
N SER A 1011 14.81 -81.93 36.08
CA SER A 1011 13.95 -82.92 36.73
C SER A 1011 14.30 -84.35 36.30
N ALA A 1012 14.44 -84.58 34.99
CA ALA A 1012 14.84 -85.87 34.43
C ALA A 1012 16.33 -86.20 34.71
N LEU A 1013 17.25 -85.28 34.42
CA LEU A 1013 18.70 -85.48 34.62
C LEU A 1013 19.05 -85.82 36.08
N LEU A 1014 18.32 -85.23 37.01
CA LEU A 1014 18.50 -85.47 38.44
C LEU A 1014 17.51 -86.52 38.97
N SER A 1015 16.65 -87.14 38.14
CA SER A 1015 15.79 -88.25 38.56
C SER A 1015 16.63 -89.51 38.75
N LYS A 1016 16.16 -90.43 39.59
CA LYS A 1016 16.87 -91.71 39.86
C LYS A 1016 17.03 -92.60 38.62
N ASP A 1017 16.46 -92.22 37.49
CA ASP A 1017 16.48 -92.98 36.24
C ASP A 1017 17.76 -92.75 35.42
N TYR A 1018 18.58 -91.76 35.81
CA TYR A 1018 19.83 -91.38 35.15
C TYR A 1018 21.03 -91.55 36.09
N VAL A 1019 22.19 -91.94 35.56
CA VAL A 1019 23.43 -92.18 36.33
C VAL A 1019 23.94 -90.87 36.95
N GLU A 1020 23.65 -89.76 36.26
CA GLU A 1020 23.93 -88.39 36.64
C GLU A 1020 23.26 -87.99 37.97
N SER A 1021 22.20 -88.69 38.39
CA SER A 1021 21.55 -88.45 39.68
C SER A 1021 22.36 -88.88 40.89
N GLU A 1022 23.30 -89.83 40.72
CA GLU A 1022 24.24 -90.30 41.75
C GLU A 1022 25.61 -89.62 41.66
N MET A 1023 25.87 -88.87 40.58
CA MET A 1023 27.11 -88.14 40.40
C MET A 1023 27.14 -86.86 41.26
N SER A 1024 28.28 -86.66 41.93
CA SER A 1024 28.59 -85.39 42.64
C SER A 1024 29.01 -84.27 41.69
N LEU A 1025 29.39 -84.62 40.45
CA LEU A 1025 29.91 -83.72 39.42
C LEU A 1025 29.36 -84.15 38.05
N ILE A 1026 28.50 -83.32 37.45
CA ILE A 1026 27.82 -83.64 36.18
C ILE A 1026 28.46 -82.81 35.06
N PRO A 1027 29.07 -83.42 34.03
CA PRO A 1027 29.57 -82.68 32.87
C PRO A 1027 28.41 -82.24 31.97
N LEU A 1028 28.42 -80.97 31.54
CA LEU A 1028 27.49 -80.40 30.59
C LEU A 1028 28.24 -79.92 29.34
N HIS A 1029 27.94 -80.54 28.20
CA HIS A 1029 28.55 -80.22 26.92
C HIS A 1029 27.79 -79.14 26.16
N ASP A 1030 28.47 -78.38 25.31
CA ASP A 1030 28.02 -77.20 24.57
C ASP A 1030 27.45 -76.07 25.46
N VAL A 1031 27.93 -75.95 26.71
CA VAL A 1031 27.47 -74.93 27.67
C VAL A 1031 28.65 -74.15 28.20
N THR A 1032 28.57 -72.81 28.14
CA THR A 1032 29.58 -71.93 28.73
C THR A 1032 29.28 -71.66 30.20
N PHE A 1033 30.33 -71.53 31.02
CA PHE A 1033 30.22 -71.23 32.45
C PHE A 1033 29.32 -70.02 32.71
N HIS A 1034 29.58 -68.93 31.99
CA HIS A 1034 28.87 -67.66 32.14
C HIS A 1034 27.36 -67.80 31.89
N SER A 1035 26.97 -68.61 30.90
CA SER A 1035 25.55 -68.82 30.57
C SER A 1035 24.83 -69.68 31.62
N LEU A 1036 25.49 -70.73 32.10
CA LEU A 1036 24.92 -71.60 33.12
C LEU A 1036 24.85 -70.92 34.49
N GLN A 1037 25.88 -70.15 34.85
CA GLN A 1037 25.92 -69.38 36.07
C GLN A 1037 24.79 -68.34 36.09
N GLY A 1038 24.61 -67.58 35.00
CA GLY A 1038 23.52 -66.61 34.90
C GLY A 1038 22.14 -67.25 35.04
N LEU A 1039 21.91 -68.43 34.45
CA LEU A 1039 20.65 -69.16 34.56
C LEU A 1039 20.37 -69.54 36.03
N ILE A 1040 21.37 -70.07 36.72
CA ILE A 1040 21.25 -70.51 38.12
C ILE A 1040 21.07 -69.32 39.07
N GLU A 1041 21.78 -68.21 38.85
CA GLU A 1041 21.65 -66.98 39.63
C GLU A 1041 20.23 -66.39 39.50
N ILE A 1042 19.67 -66.33 38.30
CA ILE A 1042 18.29 -65.88 38.06
C ILE A 1042 17.30 -66.75 38.82
N ILE A 1043 17.44 -68.08 38.74
CA ILE A 1043 16.57 -69.04 39.43
C ILE A 1043 16.65 -68.84 40.96
N HIS A 1044 17.84 -68.57 41.51
CA HIS A 1044 18.00 -68.26 42.93
C HIS A 1044 17.38 -66.91 43.33
N ARG A 1045 17.55 -65.86 42.52
CA ARG A 1045 16.96 -64.53 42.77
C ARG A 1045 15.44 -64.55 42.68
N MET A 1046 14.88 -65.35 41.76
CA MET A 1046 13.45 -65.64 41.70
C MET A 1046 12.96 -66.33 42.98
N ASN A 1047 13.73 -67.28 43.50
CA ASN A 1047 13.40 -67.97 44.75
C ASN A 1047 13.45 -67.05 45.97
N ALA A 1048 14.29 -66.02 45.94
CA ALA A 1048 14.36 -64.99 46.97
C ALA A 1048 13.22 -63.96 46.88
N GLY A 1049 12.38 -64.00 45.83
CA GLY A 1049 11.23 -63.10 45.67
C GLY A 1049 11.59 -61.69 45.19
N GLU A 1050 12.72 -61.52 44.50
CA GLU A 1050 13.13 -60.23 43.95
C GLU A 1050 12.18 -59.75 42.82
N VAL A 1051 11.83 -58.46 42.83
CA VAL A 1051 10.81 -57.87 41.94
C VAL A 1051 11.38 -57.45 40.58
N ASP A 1052 12.69 -57.21 40.47
CA ASP A 1052 13.41 -56.85 39.22
C ASP A 1052 14.60 -57.78 38.97
N ILE A 1053 14.28 -58.98 38.47
CA ILE A 1053 15.28 -60.04 38.26
C ILE A 1053 16.29 -59.66 37.15
N LEU A 1054 15.85 -58.92 36.13
CA LEU A 1054 16.71 -58.35 35.09
C LEU A 1054 16.57 -56.82 35.12
N ASP A 1055 17.67 -56.11 35.37
CA ASP A 1055 17.72 -54.64 35.33
C ASP A 1055 17.50 -54.12 33.90
N VAL A 1056 17.06 -52.86 33.79
CA VAL A 1056 16.90 -52.12 32.55
C VAL A 1056 18.23 -52.04 31.79
N ASN A 1057 19.38 -51.98 32.46
CA ASN A 1057 20.70 -51.89 31.82
C ASN A 1057 21.41 -53.23 31.59
N TYR A 1058 20.67 -54.35 31.68
CA TYR A 1058 21.27 -55.66 31.49
C TYR A 1058 21.82 -55.84 30.06
N PRO A 1059 23.04 -56.40 29.86
CA PRO A 1059 23.64 -56.51 28.53
C PRO A 1059 22.86 -57.45 27.60
N TRP A 1060 22.60 -57.01 26.37
CA TRP A 1060 21.88 -57.80 25.36
C TRP A 1060 22.50 -59.18 25.11
N ALA A 1061 23.84 -59.27 24.99
CA ALA A 1061 24.54 -60.54 24.79
C ALA A 1061 24.25 -61.57 25.90
N ASN A 1062 24.13 -61.11 27.15
CA ASN A 1062 23.81 -61.98 28.28
C ASN A 1062 22.33 -62.43 28.22
N VAL A 1063 21.40 -61.55 27.84
CA VAL A 1063 19.99 -61.92 27.67
C VAL A 1063 19.82 -62.97 26.56
N VAL A 1064 20.51 -62.80 25.43
CA VAL A 1064 20.47 -63.78 24.32
C VAL A 1064 21.06 -65.13 24.76
N ALA A 1065 22.18 -65.13 25.47
CA ALA A 1065 22.76 -66.35 26.02
C ALA A 1065 21.83 -67.03 27.04
N MET A 1066 21.16 -66.25 27.90
CA MET A 1066 20.14 -66.74 28.84
C MET A 1066 18.93 -67.33 28.12
N LEU A 1067 18.46 -66.70 27.05
CA LEU A 1067 17.33 -67.19 26.27
C LEU A 1067 17.64 -68.54 25.63
N LYS A 1068 18.83 -68.71 25.05
CA LYS A 1068 19.30 -69.97 24.45
C LYS A 1068 19.44 -71.09 25.49
N ILE A 1069 20.09 -70.80 26.63
CA ILE A 1069 20.36 -71.82 27.65
C ILE A 1069 19.09 -72.21 28.42
N SER A 1070 18.17 -71.27 28.64
CA SER A 1070 16.89 -71.57 29.28
C SER A 1070 16.03 -72.47 28.40
N ASP A 1071 15.98 -72.24 27.09
CA ASP A 1071 15.29 -73.13 26.15
C ASP A 1071 15.92 -74.53 26.12
N ARG A 1072 17.25 -74.60 26.02
CA ARG A 1072 17.99 -75.87 26.03
C ARG A 1072 17.67 -76.76 27.24
N PHE A 1073 17.52 -76.15 28.42
CA PHE A 1073 17.16 -76.86 29.64
C PHE A 1073 15.65 -76.85 29.91
N GLY A 1074 14.79 -76.38 29.00
CA GLY A 1074 13.34 -76.34 29.17
C GLY A 1074 12.87 -75.46 30.34
N CYS A 1075 13.67 -74.46 30.72
CA CYS A 1075 13.41 -73.53 31.80
C CYS A 1075 12.47 -72.40 31.33
N MET A 1076 11.19 -72.72 31.18
CA MET A 1076 10.19 -71.83 30.58
C MET A 1076 9.99 -70.52 31.36
N VAL A 1077 10.18 -70.53 32.68
CA VAL A 1077 10.01 -69.33 33.50
C VAL A 1077 11.11 -68.30 33.24
N VAL A 1078 12.37 -68.75 33.19
CA VAL A 1078 13.51 -67.86 32.87
C VAL A 1078 13.44 -67.40 31.42
N LYS A 1079 13.05 -68.30 30.51
CA LYS A 1079 12.77 -67.94 29.12
C LYS A 1079 11.74 -66.81 29.06
N GLY A 1080 10.57 -66.99 29.68
CA GLY A 1080 9.52 -65.96 29.72
C GLY A 1080 9.96 -64.62 30.34
N ILE A 1081 10.86 -64.63 31.32
CA ILE A 1081 11.46 -63.40 31.89
C ILE A 1081 12.32 -62.68 30.84
N CYS A 1082 13.18 -63.41 30.11
CA CYS A 1082 13.98 -62.84 29.03
C CYS A 1082 13.10 -62.31 27.88
N GLU A 1083 12.08 -63.06 27.47
CA GLU A 1083 11.13 -62.64 26.43
C GLU A 1083 10.36 -61.37 26.84
N ASN A 1084 9.89 -61.30 28.09
CA ASN A 1084 9.21 -60.11 28.62
C ASN A 1084 10.15 -58.90 28.76
N TRP A 1085 11.43 -59.11 29.07
CA TRP A 1085 12.43 -58.05 29.07
C TRP A 1085 12.62 -57.46 27.67
N VAL A 1086 12.75 -58.31 26.64
CA VAL A 1086 12.83 -57.86 25.23
C VAL A 1086 11.54 -57.14 24.83
N ALA A 1087 10.37 -57.68 25.16
CA ALA A 1087 9.08 -57.05 24.87
C ALA A 1087 8.92 -55.68 25.55
N THR A 1088 9.47 -55.50 26.75
CA THR A 1088 9.49 -54.21 27.46
C THR A 1088 10.40 -53.21 26.74
N LYS A 1089 11.60 -53.65 26.32
CA LYS A 1089 12.52 -52.83 25.53
C LYS A 1089 11.93 -52.37 24.19
N VAL A 1090 11.15 -53.23 23.54
CA VAL A 1090 10.39 -52.91 22.32
C VAL A 1090 9.29 -51.88 22.59
N LYS A 1091 8.53 -52.02 23.68
CA LYS A 1091 7.43 -51.08 24.03
C LYS A 1091 7.92 -49.66 24.33
N GLU A 1092 9.10 -49.53 24.92
CA GLU A 1092 9.70 -48.25 25.27
C GLU A 1092 10.45 -47.57 24.11
N MET A 1093 10.46 -48.16 22.90
CA MET A 1093 11.26 -47.68 21.78
C MET A 1093 10.98 -46.22 21.39
N GLU A 1094 9.72 -45.77 21.40
CA GLU A 1094 9.36 -44.40 21.02
C GLU A 1094 9.76 -43.35 22.08
N LEU A 1095 10.00 -43.76 23.33
CA LEU A 1095 10.33 -42.87 24.45
C LEU A 1095 11.85 -42.66 24.61
N LYS A 1096 12.66 -43.53 24.00
CA LYS A 1096 14.12 -43.52 24.08
C LYS A 1096 14.74 -42.41 23.23
N VAL A 1097 15.87 -41.86 23.70
CA VAL A 1097 16.71 -40.92 22.92
C VAL A 1097 17.40 -41.67 21.77
N GLU A 1098 17.84 -40.99 20.71
CA GLU A 1098 18.41 -41.61 19.49
C GLU A 1098 19.53 -42.63 19.80
N GLU A 1099 20.48 -42.28 20.67
CA GLU A 1099 21.59 -43.18 21.03
C GLU A 1099 21.10 -44.45 21.76
N GLU A 1100 20.13 -44.32 22.67
CA GLU A 1100 19.55 -45.47 23.39
C GLU A 1100 18.69 -46.35 22.45
N ARG A 1101 18.02 -45.75 21.46
CA ARG A 1101 17.31 -46.50 20.42
C ARG A 1101 18.28 -47.29 19.56
N LYS A 1102 19.37 -46.67 19.10
CA LYS A 1102 20.41 -47.35 18.30
C LYS A 1102 20.97 -48.57 19.04
N GLN A 1103 21.35 -48.43 20.32
CA GLN A 1103 21.81 -49.55 21.15
C GLN A 1103 20.74 -50.65 21.31
N CYS A 1104 19.47 -50.28 21.40
CA CYS A 1104 18.38 -51.24 21.47
C CYS A 1104 18.18 -51.98 20.15
N LEU A 1105 18.31 -51.30 19.00
CA LEU A 1105 18.22 -51.90 17.66
C LEU A 1105 19.41 -52.83 17.40
N GLU A 1106 20.62 -52.44 17.83
CA GLU A 1106 21.81 -53.30 17.84
C GLU A 1106 21.54 -54.62 18.58
N GLY A 1107 21.02 -54.53 19.81
CA GLY A 1107 20.68 -55.69 20.60
C GLY A 1107 19.59 -56.59 20.01
N LEU A 1108 18.52 -56.00 19.46
CA LEU A 1108 17.43 -56.74 18.80
C LEU A 1108 17.93 -57.47 17.54
N LEU A 1109 18.78 -56.83 16.76
CA LEU A 1109 19.37 -57.44 15.57
C LEU A 1109 20.34 -58.55 15.97
N GLY A 1110 21.18 -58.34 16.99
CA GLY A 1110 22.03 -59.39 17.56
C GLY A 1110 21.22 -60.61 18.03
N LEU A 1111 20.08 -60.38 18.70
CA LEU A 1111 19.16 -61.45 19.09
C LEU A 1111 18.61 -62.21 17.87
N TYR A 1112 18.21 -61.50 16.81
CA TYR A 1112 17.72 -62.14 15.58
C TYR A 1112 18.78 -63.02 14.94
N ARG A 1113 20.00 -62.51 14.75
CA ARG A 1113 21.13 -63.22 14.12
C ARG A 1113 21.46 -64.51 14.85
N GLU A 1114 21.43 -64.47 16.19
CA GLU A 1114 21.82 -65.57 17.06
C GLU A 1114 20.71 -66.63 17.25
N CYS A 1115 19.44 -66.24 17.24
CA CYS A 1115 18.31 -67.12 17.58
C CYS A 1115 17.46 -67.55 16.38
N ARG A 1116 17.77 -67.10 15.15
CA ARG A 1116 17.06 -67.52 13.92
C ARG A 1116 17.13 -69.02 13.70
N ASP A 1117 16.07 -69.58 13.14
CA ASP A 1117 16.09 -70.94 12.61
C ASP A 1117 16.95 -70.96 11.33
N PRO A 1118 18.03 -71.75 11.26
CA PRO A 1118 18.84 -71.84 10.05
C PRO A 1118 18.18 -72.65 8.92
N ILE A 1119 17.10 -73.38 9.20
CA ILE A 1119 16.41 -74.25 8.25
C ILE A 1119 15.24 -73.53 7.60
N GLU A 1120 14.45 -72.77 8.38
CA GLU A 1120 13.29 -72.05 7.86
C GLU A 1120 13.70 -70.78 7.09
N ARG A 1121 13.09 -70.56 5.92
CA ARG A 1121 13.40 -69.45 5.03
C ARG A 1121 13.10 -68.07 5.61
N ASP A 1122 12.25 -67.97 6.62
CA ASP A 1122 11.88 -66.72 7.30
C ASP A 1122 12.65 -66.51 8.62
N GLY A 1123 13.60 -67.39 8.92
CA GLY A 1123 14.34 -67.41 10.17
C GLY A 1123 13.52 -67.90 11.37
N GLY A 1124 12.37 -68.55 11.15
CA GLY A 1124 11.57 -69.16 12.21
C GLY A 1124 10.49 -68.25 12.81
N ILE A 1125 10.14 -67.13 12.17
CA ILE A 1125 9.18 -66.15 12.71
C ILE A 1125 7.72 -66.58 12.58
N THR A 1126 7.40 -67.47 11.63
CA THR A 1126 6.06 -68.08 11.47
C THR A 1126 5.99 -69.49 12.01
N SER A 1127 7.12 -70.07 12.42
CA SER A 1127 7.17 -71.41 12.97
C SER A 1127 6.29 -71.55 14.21
N ASN A 1128 5.44 -72.58 14.19
CA ASN A 1128 4.73 -73.03 15.39
C ASN A 1128 5.60 -73.93 16.28
N THR A 1129 6.76 -74.36 15.77
CA THR A 1129 7.66 -75.31 16.43
C THR A 1129 8.95 -74.68 16.91
N TRP A 1130 9.42 -73.59 16.28
CA TRP A 1130 10.64 -72.92 16.69
C TRP A 1130 10.48 -72.19 18.03
N PRO A 1131 11.33 -72.45 19.04
CA PRO A 1131 11.16 -71.94 20.38
C PRO A 1131 11.23 -70.42 20.52
N PHE A 1132 11.88 -69.72 19.59
CA PHE A 1132 12.11 -68.27 19.66
C PHE A 1132 11.19 -67.47 18.72
N SER A 1133 10.24 -68.12 18.04
CA SER A 1133 9.43 -67.51 16.96
C SER A 1133 8.73 -66.21 17.37
N THR A 1134 8.16 -66.16 18.57
CA THR A 1134 7.47 -64.98 19.13
C THR A 1134 8.40 -63.79 19.30
N VAL A 1135 9.56 -63.98 19.94
CA VAL A 1135 10.53 -62.90 20.17
C VAL A 1135 11.24 -62.49 18.89
N LEU A 1136 11.56 -63.43 18.00
CA LEU A 1136 12.12 -63.12 16.69
C LEU A 1136 11.15 -62.27 15.87
N LYS A 1137 9.86 -62.61 15.87
CA LYS A 1137 8.81 -61.86 15.19
C LYS A 1137 8.68 -60.44 15.74
N GLU A 1138 8.62 -60.26 17.06
CA GLU A 1138 8.53 -58.92 17.67
C GLU A 1138 9.81 -58.10 17.47
N SER A 1139 10.98 -58.75 17.50
CA SER A 1139 12.27 -58.10 17.22
C SER A 1139 12.34 -57.62 15.77
N LEU A 1140 11.97 -58.47 14.81
CA LEU A 1140 12.00 -58.14 13.39
C LEU A 1140 10.95 -57.08 13.02
N LYS A 1141 9.75 -57.12 13.62
CA LYS A 1141 8.75 -56.04 13.51
C LYS A 1141 9.34 -54.69 13.93
N THR A 1142 10.00 -54.66 15.08
CA THR A 1142 10.62 -53.44 15.63
C THR A 1142 11.77 -52.95 14.77
N VAL A 1143 12.67 -53.86 14.36
CA VAL A 1143 13.76 -53.54 13.43
C VAL A 1143 13.20 -52.94 12.13
N THR A 1144 12.15 -53.51 11.56
CA THR A 1144 11.53 -53.01 10.33
C THR A 1144 10.90 -51.62 10.52
N GLN A 1145 10.29 -51.34 11.69
CA GLN A 1145 9.73 -50.03 12.03
C GLN A 1145 10.77 -48.92 12.26
N TYR A 1146 12.04 -49.27 12.37
CA TYR A 1146 13.16 -48.36 12.59
C TYR A 1146 14.33 -48.72 11.65
N LEU A 1147 14.01 -49.18 10.44
CA LEU A 1147 15.00 -49.76 9.55
C LEU A 1147 16.05 -48.73 9.11
N THR A 1148 15.69 -47.46 8.98
CA THR A 1148 16.66 -46.40 8.65
C THR A 1148 17.71 -46.19 9.74
N GLU A 1149 17.32 -46.21 11.02
CA GLU A 1149 18.25 -46.18 12.16
C GLU A 1149 19.01 -47.50 12.26
N THR A 1150 18.35 -48.64 12.01
CA THR A 1150 18.96 -49.97 12.09
C THR A 1150 20.07 -50.16 11.06
N CYS A 1151 19.93 -49.62 9.85
CA CYS A 1151 20.96 -49.71 8.82
C CYS A 1151 22.27 -48.97 9.19
N GLN A 1152 22.24 -48.12 10.21
CA GLN A 1152 23.40 -47.38 10.71
C GLN A 1152 24.09 -48.08 11.88
N THR A 1153 23.52 -49.17 12.39
CA THR A 1153 24.06 -49.89 13.55
C THR A 1153 25.25 -50.77 13.17
N LYS A 1154 26.12 -51.05 14.15
CA LYS A 1154 27.31 -51.89 13.90
C LYS A 1154 26.93 -53.31 13.52
N GLU A 1155 25.99 -53.90 14.26
CA GLU A 1155 25.51 -55.27 14.05
C GLU A 1155 24.90 -55.46 12.65
N PHE A 1156 24.24 -54.44 12.09
CA PHE A 1156 23.71 -54.52 10.73
C PHE A 1156 24.81 -54.45 9.67
N ILE A 1157 25.78 -53.54 9.87
CA ILE A 1157 26.93 -53.41 8.99
C ILE A 1157 27.74 -54.73 8.98
N GLU A 1158 27.93 -55.36 10.14
CA GLU A 1158 28.57 -56.67 10.27
C GLU A 1158 27.78 -57.79 9.59
N MET A 1159 26.45 -57.80 9.75
CA MET A 1159 25.57 -58.77 9.09
C MET A 1159 25.73 -58.72 7.56
N VAL A 1160 25.78 -57.52 6.98
CA VAL A 1160 25.97 -57.31 5.53
C VAL A 1160 27.42 -57.64 5.10
N GLN A 1161 28.42 -57.21 5.85
CA GLN A 1161 29.84 -57.46 5.53
C GLN A 1161 30.24 -58.93 5.69
N GLY A 1162 29.58 -59.67 6.59
CA GLY A 1162 29.80 -61.09 6.81
C GLY A 1162 29.43 -61.99 5.62
N LYS A 1163 28.65 -61.46 4.65
CA LYS A 1163 28.23 -62.15 3.41
C LYS A 1163 27.61 -63.55 3.62
N ASN A 1164 26.98 -63.76 4.76
CA ASN A 1164 26.25 -65.00 5.03
C ASN A 1164 24.90 -64.98 4.29
N MET A 1165 24.85 -65.61 3.11
CA MET A 1165 23.70 -65.55 2.22
C MET A 1165 22.42 -66.06 2.88
N ASP A 1166 22.50 -67.16 3.64
CA ASP A 1166 21.35 -67.76 4.31
C ASP A 1166 20.76 -66.84 5.39
N GLU A 1167 21.62 -66.09 6.10
CA GLU A 1167 21.22 -65.11 7.11
C GLU A 1167 20.50 -63.92 6.49
N LEU A 1168 21.11 -63.37 5.44
CA LEU A 1168 20.61 -62.22 4.70
C LEU A 1168 19.30 -62.51 3.98
N GLU A 1169 19.17 -63.71 3.41
CA GLU A 1169 17.95 -64.20 2.80
C GLU A 1169 16.85 -64.40 3.85
N SER A 1170 17.17 -65.03 4.99
CA SER A 1170 16.21 -65.22 6.08
C SER A 1170 15.65 -63.91 6.62
N PHE A 1171 16.52 -62.89 6.73
CA PHE A 1171 16.13 -61.54 7.14
C PHE A 1171 15.16 -60.88 6.14
N CYS A 1172 15.46 -60.95 4.84
CA CYS A 1172 14.61 -60.36 3.80
C CYS A 1172 13.26 -61.07 3.66
N ASN A 1173 13.24 -62.40 3.69
CA ASN A 1173 12.03 -63.21 3.64
C ASN A 1173 11.17 -62.99 4.89
N GLY A 1174 11.79 -62.85 6.06
CA GLY A 1174 11.09 -62.48 7.29
C GLY A 1174 10.38 -61.13 7.17
N ILE A 1175 11.05 -60.11 6.60
CA ILE A 1175 10.43 -58.80 6.31
C ILE A 1175 9.28 -58.94 5.29
N ALA A 1176 9.46 -59.76 4.25
CA ALA A 1176 8.43 -60.00 3.23
C ALA A 1176 7.13 -60.54 3.85
N ILE A 1177 7.26 -61.51 4.76
CA ILE A 1177 6.14 -62.10 5.49
C ILE A 1177 5.47 -61.08 6.41
N LEU A 1178 6.25 -60.23 7.09
CA LEU A 1178 5.69 -59.18 7.95
C LEU A 1178 4.90 -58.12 7.17
N LEU A 1179 5.33 -57.77 5.95
CA LEU A 1179 4.71 -56.74 5.11
C LEU A 1179 3.60 -57.26 4.17
N ARG A 1180 3.35 -58.57 4.15
CA ARG A 1180 2.25 -59.18 3.38
C ARG A 1180 0.91 -58.87 4.04
N LYS A 1181 -0.02 -58.27 3.30
CA LYS A 1181 -1.40 -58.05 3.78
C LYS A 1181 -2.20 -59.35 3.64
N ALA A 1182 -2.84 -59.78 4.73
CA ALA A 1182 -3.83 -60.86 4.68
C ALA A 1182 -5.08 -60.39 3.91
N GLU A 1183 -5.65 -61.28 3.09
CA GLU A 1183 -6.88 -61.01 2.33
C GLU A 1183 -8.14 -60.96 3.19
#